data_AF-A0AAW8BPP4-F1
#
_entry.id   AF-A0AAW8BPP4-F1
#
_cell.length_a   1.000
_cell.length_b   1.000
_cell.length_c   1.000
_cell.angle_alpha   90.00
_cell.angle_beta   90.00
_cell.angle_gamma   90.00
#
_symmetry.space_group_name_H-M   'P 1'
#
loop_
_entity.id
_entity.type
_entity.pdbx_description
1 polymer ?
#
loop_
_entity_poly.entity_id
_entity_poly.type
_entity_poly.pdbx_seq_one_letter_code
_entity_poly.pdbx_strand_id
1 'polypeptide(L)'
;MSFVVASTEAVAAAATDAVRIGSTLLSANAAAASATTSVLAAGADEISAALAALFSGHGQAYQSLSARMMALHDQFVQTLDASATTYARAEAANVSPLQSVLDALNAPVQAATGRPLIGNGANAAPGSGLNGGDGGWLIGSGGAGGSGVTGANQNGGNGGSAGLIGAGGAGGAGANSPVPGGGAGGVGGAGGTGGWLWGTGGAGGAGGMAGTGGYGGNGGVGGAGGLFGGGGAGGTGGQGGADNGGTGGAGGAGGLLSGLVGNSGGNGGAGGYSGATGGAGGAGGEGGFFGGSGGAGGAGGYGSGGGGGGTGGTAGALFGHGGAGGLGGDAIGTGGRGGAGGDAGLLFSTGGAGGGGGSGYLDSGGSGGSGGNGGLLGFGGSGGAGGFGGGGVWGYGGVGGTGGDGGRGGLLFGNGGAGGAGGEGGITGGGNGGNGGNAVLIGNGGNAGTGTVTGTGGTGGTVLGLDGFHASLSQNPLHIAQQQVLQTINAPVQSLTGRPLIGNGTPGAAGSGADGTPGGWLLGDGGAGGAAESGSGLSGGAGGAAGLFGTGGNGGGGAAPPTGTGGTGGAGGAGGWISGNGGIGGAGGGGHNLGGVGGLGGAGGTGGNGGLFGAGGQGGVGGTCLTGIGIGGTGGTGGTGGLLGPLSGGGAGGDGGMGISSGGVGGRGGDAGLLGGSGGGGGFGGPGENEAGGNGGAGGNAGLAFGDGGIGGAGGSTHGAIFKPGGIGGDGGAGARLFGNGGAGGAGGNTYTQKGGFGGAGGAAGLIGGGGAGAAGGYGSFDQSGDGGRGGAGGRWLGFGGGGGAGGPAGSSFGAIGGLGGPGGAAGWFGGGGNGGNGGTGSSTGLAGIGGAGGTVFGQTGLDGLP
;
A
#
# COMPACT_ATOMS: atom_id res chain seq x y z
N MET A 1 10.27 25.02 39.82
CA MET A 1 9.44 23.79 39.91
C MET A 1 10.18 22.70 39.14
N SER A 2 10.53 21.58 39.76
CA SER A 2 11.11 20.45 39.03
C SER A 2 10.00 19.74 38.27
N PHE A 3 10.08 19.71 36.95
CA PHE A 3 9.19 18.88 36.14
C PHE A 3 9.53 17.41 36.41
N VAL A 4 8.52 16.63 36.80
CA VAL A 4 8.61 15.17 36.81
C VAL A 4 8.19 14.71 35.42
N VAL A 5 9.15 14.18 34.65
CA VAL A 5 8.89 13.56 33.34
C VAL A 5 8.88 12.05 33.59
N ALA A 6 7.71 11.43 33.50
CA ALA A 6 7.55 9.99 33.53
C ALA A 6 7.04 9.53 32.16
N SER A 7 7.69 8.52 31.55
CA SER A 7 7.18 7.89 30.32
C SER A 7 6.07 6.91 30.68
N THR A 8 4.86 7.42 30.87
CA THR A 8 3.66 6.65 31.23
C THR A 8 3.41 5.49 30.26
N GLU A 9 3.69 5.68 28.98
CA GLU A 9 3.59 4.65 27.94
C GLU A 9 4.59 3.50 28.15
N ALA A 10 5.81 3.79 28.58
CA ALA A 10 6.81 2.75 28.85
C ALA A 10 6.46 1.94 30.11
N VAL A 11 5.84 2.57 31.10
CA VAL A 11 5.39 1.91 32.33
C VAL A 11 4.17 1.01 32.05
N ALA A 12 3.24 1.45 31.20
CA ALA A 12 2.12 0.61 30.76
C ALA A 12 2.58 -0.59 29.92
N ALA A 13 3.50 -0.38 28.96
CA ALA A 13 4.09 -1.46 28.19
C ALA A 13 4.83 -2.48 29.07
N ALA A 14 5.59 -2.01 30.07
CA ALA A 14 6.26 -2.87 31.04
C ALA A 14 5.29 -3.69 31.90
N ALA A 15 4.12 -3.13 32.26
CA ALA A 15 3.08 -3.86 32.98
C ALA A 15 2.49 -4.99 32.13
N THR A 16 2.21 -4.73 30.85
CA THR A 16 1.74 -5.75 29.89
C THR A 16 2.78 -6.86 29.68
N ASP A 17 4.05 -6.50 29.52
CA ASP A 17 5.14 -7.49 29.41
C ASP A 17 5.28 -8.33 30.68
N ALA A 18 5.14 -7.71 31.86
CA ALA A 18 5.17 -8.43 33.13
C ALA A 18 3.99 -9.41 33.26
N VAL A 19 2.77 -9.05 32.85
CA VAL A 19 1.63 -9.98 32.79
C VAL A 19 1.95 -11.19 31.90
N ARG A 20 2.54 -10.95 30.72
CA ARG A 20 2.92 -12.01 29.78
C ARG A 20 4.00 -12.95 30.35
N ILE A 21 4.98 -12.42 31.08
CA ILE A 21 5.99 -13.22 31.78
C ILE A 21 5.34 -14.10 32.86
N GLY A 22 4.41 -13.54 33.63
CA GLY A 22 3.69 -14.25 34.68
C GLY A 22 2.86 -15.42 34.15
N SER A 23 2.11 -15.23 33.06
CA SER A 23 1.31 -16.30 32.43
C SER A 23 2.18 -17.41 31.83
N THR A 24 3.32 -17.05 31.25
CA THR A 24 4.30 -18.01 30.70
C THR A 24 4.91 -18.86 31.82
N LEU A 25 5.30 -18.24 32.93
CA LEU A 25 5.84 -18.94 34.11
C LEU A 25 4.81 -19.88 34.75
N LEU A 26 3.55 -19.45 34.88
CA LEU A 26 2.45 -20.29 35.37
C LEU A 26 2.24 -21.52 34.50
N SER A 27 2.20 -21.34 33.18
CA SER A 27 2.02 -22.44 32.23
C SER A 27 3.19 -23.43 32.28
N ALA A 28 4.43 -22.93 32.30
CA ALA A 28 5.63 -23.77 32.37
C ALA A 28 5.70 -24.57 33.68
N ASN A 29 5.43 -23.93 34.83
CA ASN A 29 5.47 -24.60 36.12
C ASN A 29 4.32 -25.61 36.31
N ALA A 30 3.15 -25.35 35.72
CA ALA A 30 2.05 -26.31 35.68
C ALA A 30 2.37 -27.52 34.80
N ALA A 31 2.96 -27.30 33.61
CA ALA A 31 3.35 -28.37 32.69
C ALA A 31 4.43 -29.31 33.29
N ALA A 32 5.36 -28.76 34.07
CA ALA A 32 6.41 -29.53 34.72
C ALA A 32 5.98 -30.21 36.04
N ALA A 33 4.78 -29.91 36.56
CA ALA A 33 4.40 -30.28 37.91
C ALA A 33 4.32 -31.80 38.12
N SER A 34 3.67 -32.54 37.23
CA SER A 34 3.54 -34.00 37.37
C SER A 34 4.90 -34.69 37.21
N ALA A 35 5.64 -34.37 36.16
CA ALA A 35 6.94 -34.96 35.86
C ALA A 35 7.99 -34.78 36.97
N THR A 36 7.88 -33.71 37.76
CA THR A 36 8.83 -33.38 38.85
C THR A 36 8.37 -33.79 40.24
N THR A 37 7.07 -34.04 40.46
CA THR A 37 6.51 -34.40 41.78
C THR A 37 6.16 -35.88 41.93
N SER A 38 6.17 -36.65 40.84
CA SER A 38 5.92 -38.08 40.84
C SER A 38 7.08 -38.87 40.22
N VAL A 39 8.30 -38.64 40.70
CA VAL A 39 9.49 -39.36 40.21
C VAL A 39 9.42 -40.80 40.71
N LEU A 40 9.52 -41.76 39.78
CA LEU A 40 9.50 -43.20 40.09
C LEU A 40 10.91 -43.70 40.43
N ALA A 41 11.00 -44.67 41.34
CA ALA A 41 12.25 -45.36 41.64
C ALA A 41 12.73 -46.15 40.41
N ALA A 42 14.01 -46.02 40.06
CA ALA A 42 14.59 -46.70 38.90
C ALA A 42 14.76 -48.22 39.11
N GLY A 43 14.78 -48.67 40.36
CA GLY A 43 14.86 -50.08 40.78
C GLY A 43 14.10 -50.30 42.08
N ALA A 44 13.96 -51.57 42.48
CA ALA A 44 13.25 -51.97 43.70
C ALA A 44 14.09 -51.82 44.99
N ASP A 45 15.29 -51.26 44.88
CA ASP A 45 16.19 -51.05 46.00
C ASP A 45 15.87 -49.77 46.79
N GLU A 46 16.28 -49.75 48.05
CA GLU A 46 16.01 -48.66 48.98
C GLU A 46 16.70 -47.34 48.58
N ILE A 47 17.81 -47.39 47.83
CA ILE A 47 18.53 -46.20 47.37
C ILE A 47 17.73 -45.52 46.25
N SER A 48 17.22 -46.28 45.28
CA SER A 48 16.33 -45.80 44.23
C SER A 48 15.04 -45.20 44.79
N ALA A 49 14.45 -45.83 45.82
CA ALA A 49 13.27 -45.31 46.50
C ALA A 49 13.55 -43.99 47.26
N ALA A 50 14.69 -43.91 47.97
CA ALA A 50 15.09 -42.70 48.70
C ALA A 50 15.39 -41.52 47.76
N LEU A 51 16.05 -41.78 46.61
CA LEU A 51 16.32 -40.76 45.59
C LEU A 51 15.03 -40.26 44.92
N ALA A 52 14.12 -41.18 44.56
CA ALA A 52 12.82 -40.82 44.01
C ALA A 52 11.98 -39.94 44.98
N ALA A 53 12.02 -40.26 46.28
CA ALA A 53 11.37 -39.47 47.33
C ALA A 53 12.04 -38.09 47.51
N LEU A 54 13.37 -38.01 47.45
CA LEU A 54 14.10 -36.74 47.51
C LEU A 54 13.76 -35.81 46.34
N PHE A 55 13.78 -36.32 45.11
CA PHE A 55 13.45 -35.53 43.92
C PHE A 55 11.99 -35.11 43.89
N SER A 56 11.06 -36.00 44.26
CA SER A 56 9.64 -35.68 44.36
C SER A 56 9.37 -34.63 45.44
N GLY A 57 10.03 -34.74 46.60
CA GLY A 57 9.98 -33.75 47.68
C GLY A 57 10.55 -32.38 47.26
N HIS A 58 11.64 -32.37 46.49
CA HIS A 58 12.19 -31.15 45.92
C HIS A 58 11.23 -30.49 44.92
N GLY A 59 10.59 -31.28 44.05
CA GLY A 59 9.55 -30.81 43.14
C GLY A 59 8.38 -30.15 43.88
N GLN A 60 7.91 -30.76 44.97
CA GLN A 60 6.83 -30.19 45.79
C GLN A 60 7.25 -28.88 46.48
N ALA A 61 8.48 -28.81 47.01
CA ALA A 61 9.01 -27.58 47.61
C ALA A 61 9.13 -26.45 46.55
N TYR A 62 9.60 -26.76 45.35
CA TYR A 62 9.67 -25.82 44.23
C TYR A 62 8.29 -25.29 43.84
N GLN A 63 7.27 -26.16 43.74
CA GLN A 63 5.88 -25.74 43.44
C GLN A 63 5.33 -24.77 44.51
N SER A 64 5.61 -25.02 45.78
CA SER A 64 5.20 -24.12 46.88
C SER A 64 5.89 -22.75 46.82
N LEU A 65 7.16 -22.70 46.42
CA LEU A 65 7.92 -21.46 46.25
C LEU A 65 7.45 -20.70 45.01
N SER A 66 7.21 -21.40 43.90
CA SER A 66 6.65 -20.81 42.69
C SER A 66 5.33 -20.12 42.95
N ALA A 67 4.42 -20.73 43.74
CA ALA A 67 3.15 -20.10 44.10
C ALA A 67 3.33 -18.78 44.88
N ARG A 68 4.33 -18.70 45.77
CA ARG A 68 4.66 -17.46 46.51
C ARG A 68 5.27 -16.39 45.61
N MET A 69 6.13 -16.78 44.67
CA MET A 69 6.71 -15.86 43.68
C MET A 69 5.65 -15.31 42.73
N MET A 70 4.66 -16.12 42.34
CA MET A 70 3.53 -15.66 41.53
C MET A 70 2.67 -14.62 42.26
N ALA A 71 2.38 -14.84 43.55
CA ALA A 71 1.66 -13.85 44.35
C ALA A 71 2.41 -12.51 44.47
N LEU A 72 3.75 -12.55 44.57
CA LEU A 72 4.59 -11.35 44.56
C LEU A 72 4.60 -10.66 43.18
N HIS A 73 4.65 -11.45 42.11
CA HIS A 73 4.58 -10.96 40.73
C HIS A 73 3.25 -10.26 40.44
N ASP A 74 2.14 -10.82 40.91
CA ASP A 74 0.82 -10.21 40.80
C ASP A 74 0.74 -8.87 41.55
N GLN A 75 1.28 -8.80 42.76
CA GLN A 75 1.37 -7.55 43.53
C GLN A 75 2.24 -6.50 42.83
N PHE A 76 3.34 -6.92 42.20
CA PHE A 76 4.22 -6.04 41.42
C PHE A 76 3.50 -5.45 40.21
N VAL A 77 2.81 -6.29 39.42
CA VAL A 77 2.01 -5.86 38.27
C VAL A 77 0.89 -4.91 38.69
N GLN A 78 0.17 -5.25 39.77
CA GLN A 78 -0.92 -4.42 40.30
C GLN A 78 -0.42 -3.04 40.74
N THR A 79 0.78 -2.98 41.33
CA THR A 79 1.41 -1.71 41.74
C THR A 79 1.88 -0.90 40.52
N LEU A 80 2.43 -1.55 39.50
CA LEU A 80 2.82 -0.90 38.25
C LEU A 80 1.61 -0.26 37.55
N ASP A 81 0.50 -0.99 37.45
CA ASP A 81 -0.75 -0.53 36.85
C ASP A 81 -1.40 0.63 37.63
N ALA A 82 -1.40 0.54 38.97
CA ALA A 82 -1.83 1.63 39.84
C ALA A 82 -0.97 2.89 39.67
N SER A 83 0.35 2.74 39.47
CA SER A 83 1.26 3.86 39.24
C SER A 83 1.02 4.53 37.89
N ALA A 84 0.84 3.75 36.80
CA ALA A 84 0.50 4.26 35.47
C ALA A 84 -0.82 5.04 35.49
N THR A 85 -1.84 4.48 36.15
CA THR A 85 -3.14 5.15 36.35
C THR A 85 -3.03 6.46 37.13
N THR A 86 -2.14 6.51 38.15
CA THR A 86 -1.94 7.71 38.98
C THR A 86 -1.26 8.83 38.19
N TYR A 87 -0.26 8.51 37.37
CA TYR A 87 0.37 9.49 36.48
C TYR A 87 -0.60 9.97 35.38
N ALA A 88 -1.39 9.08 34.79
CA ALA A 88 -2.43 9.46 33.83
C ALA A 88 -3.52 10.36 34.45
N ARG A 89 -3.90 10.13 35.71
CA ARG A 89 -4.83 11.01 36.46
C ARG A 89 -4.22 12.36 36.77
N ALA A 90 -2.93 12.44 37.05
CA ALA A 90 -2.23 13.70 37.26
C ALA A 90 -2.17 14.53 35.95
N GLU A 91 -1.97 13.87 34.80
CA GLU A 91 -2.11 14.53 33.49
C GLU A 91 -3.53 15.02 33.25
N ALA A 92 -4.55 14.18 33.48
CA ALA A 92 -5.96 14.55 33.32
C ALA A 92 -6.37 15.73 34.21
N ALA A 93 -5.88 15.79 35.45
CA ALA A 93 -6.15 16.91 36.37
C ALA A 93 -5.56 18.24 35.86
N ASN A 94 -4.39 18.19 35.21
CA ASN A 94 -3.74 19.35 34.59
C ASN A 94 -4.45 19.83 33.31
N VAL A 95 -5.27 18.99 32.66
CA VAL A 95 -6.07 19.34 31.47
C VAL A 95 -7.42 19.99 31.84
N SER A 96 -7.93 19.76 33.05
CA SER A 96 -9.26 20.24 33.47
C SER A 96 -9.49 21.76 33.35
N PRO A 97 -8.52 22.65 33.63
CA PRO A 97 -8.73 24.10 33.46
C PRO A 97 -8.84 24.50 31.98
N LEU A 98 -8.10 23.84 31.09
CA LEU A 98 -8.13 24.10 29.65
C LEU A 98 -9.46 23.65 29.02
N GLN A 99 -10.01 22.51 29.44
CA GLN A 99 -11.31 22.05 28.96
C GLN A 99 -12.43 23.03 29.30
N SER A 100 -12.45 23.60 30.51
CA SER A 100 -13.46 24.59 30.91
C SER A 100 -13.43 25.87 30.06
N VAL A 101 -12.25 26.30 29.60
CA VAL A 101 -12.09 27.44 28.69
C VAL A 101 -12.60 27.09 27.30
N LEU A 102 -12.31 25.89 26.80
CA LEU A 102 -12.84 25.42 25.51
C LEU A 102 -14.37 25.33 25.50
N ASP A 103 -14.96 24.82 26.58
CA ASP A 103 -16.41 24.73 26.72
C ASP A 103 -17.06 26.13 26.70
N ALA A 104 -16.46 27.10 27.39
CA ALA A 104 -16.91 28.49 27.39
C ALA A 104 -16.78 29.17 26.02
N LEU A 105 -15.73 28.86 25.25
CA LEU A 105 -15.55 29.34 23.87
C LEU A 105 -16.52 28.69 22.89
N ASN A 106 -16.84 27.41 23.09
CA ASN A 106 -17.73 26.66 22.22
C ASN A 106 -19.21 26.97 22.46
N ALA A 107 -19.62 27.24 23.71
CA ALA A 107 -21.03 27.37 24.06
C ALA A 107 -21.82 28.36 23.20
N PRO A 108 -21.32 29.58 22.89
CA PRO A 108 -22.04 30.51 22.03
C PRO A 108 -22.22 30.00 20.59
N VAL A 109 -21.19 29.37 20.02
CA VAL A 109 -21.20 28.87 18.63
C VAL A 109 -22.02 27.60 18.52
N GLN A 110 -21.87 26.67 19.47
CA GLN A 110 -22.68 25.46 19.58
C GLN A 110 -24.17 25.79 19.71
N ALA A 111 -24.52 26.80 20.52
CA ALA A 111 -25.92 27.24 20.65
C ALA A 111 -26.45 27.90 19.37
N ALA A 112 -25.61 28.62 18.63
CA ALA A 112 -26.00 29.34 17.42
C ALA A 112 -26.08 28.44 16.17
N THR A 113 -25.19 27.45 16.04
CA THR A 113 -25.03 26.66 14.80
C THR A 113 -25.20 25.16 15.00
N GLY A 114 -25.39 24.68 16.24
CA GLY A 114 -25.44 23.24 16.56
C GLY A 114 -24.10 22.52 16.42
N ARG A 115 -23.00 23.26 16.24
CA ARG A 115 -21.67 22.73 15.91
C ARG A 115 -20.61 23.55 16.64
N PRO A 116 -19.57 22.94 17.25
CA PRO A 116 -18.67 23.68 18.11
C PRO A 116 -17.75 24.56 17.26
N LEU A 117 -17.13 25.57 17.87
CA LEU A 117 -16.08 26.34 17.20
C LEU A 117 -14.80 25.51 17.11
N ILE A 118 -14.45 24.83 18.20
CA ILE A 118 -13.26 24.01 18.36
C ILE A 118 -13.67 22.64 18.93
N GLY A 119 -13.30 21.55 18.27
CA GLY A 119 -13.53 20.19 18.78
C GLY A 119 -13.67 19.18 17.67
N ASN A 120 -13.28 17.93 17.91
CA ASN A 120 -13.46 16.86 16.92
C ASN A 120 -14.94 16.45 16.81
N GLY A 121 -15.32 15.97 15.64
CA GLY A 121 -16.60 15.36 15.39
C GLY A 121 -16.73 14.01 16.11
N ALA A 122 -17.94 13.71 16.58
CA ALA A 122 -18.22 12.44 17.24
C ALA A 122 -18.23 11.28 16.25
N ASN A 123 -17.62 10.16 16.61
CA ASN A 123 -17.73 8.93 15.82
C ASN A 123 -19.17 8.39 15.90
N ALA A 124 -19.69 7.89 14.79
CA ALA A 124 -20.96 7.16 14.79
C ALA A 124 -20.79 5.75 15.36
N ALA A 125 -21.88 5.24 15.96
CA ALA A 125 -21.88 3.94 16.62
C ALA A 125 -21.59 2.79 15.63
N PRO A 126 -20.79 1.78 16.00
CA PRO A 126 -20.62 0.56 15.20
C PRO A 126 -21.96 -0.12 14.90
N GLY A 127 -22.11 -0.69 13.70
CA GLY A 127 -23.34 -1.37 13.26
C GLY A 127 -24.52 -0.45 12.95
N SER A 128 -24.39 0.87 13.08
CA SER A 128 -25.48 1.82 12.83
C SER A 128 -25.64 2.22 11.36
N GLY A 129 -24.56 2.10 10.55
CA GLY A 129 -24.48 2.69 9.21
C GLY A 129 -24.63 4.22 9.18
N LEU A 130 -24.60 4.90 10.33
CA LEU A 130 -24.78 6.36 10.42
C LEU A 130 -23.47 7.10 10.13
N ASN A 131 -23.60 8.32 9.60
CA ASN A 131 -22.45 9.17 9.32
C ASN A 131 -21.78 9.65 10.62
N GLY A 132 -20.46 9.81 10.59
CA GLY A 132 -19.72 10.50 11.63
C GLY A 132 -20.12 11.98 11.70
N GLY A 133 -20.02 12.56 12.90
CA GLY A 133 -20.28 13.97 13.12
C GLY A 133 -19.18 14.85 12.54
N ASP A 134 -19.54 16.06 12.10
CA ASP A 134 -18.56 17.03 11.62
C ASP A 134 -17.70 17.61 12.75
N GLY A 135 -16.44 17.92 12.46
CA GLY A 135 -15.54 18.65 13.37
C GLY A 135 -15.94 20.12 13.53
N GLY A 136 -15.45 20.80 14.56
CA GLY A 136 -15.76 22.20 14.84
C GLY A 136 -15.39 23.16 13.71
N TRP A 137 -16.06 24.32 13.63
CA TRP A 137 -15.94 25.25 12.51
C TRP A 137 -14.52 25.76 12.26
N LEU A 138 -13.75 26.03 13.32
CA LEU A 138 -12.41 26.59 13.21
C LEU A 138 -11.34 25.50 13.27
N ILE A 139 -11.39 24.67 14.32
CA ILE A 139 -10.42 23.60 14.55
C ILE A 139 -11.18 22.33 14.94
N GLY A 140 -10.99 21.25 14.20
CA GLY A 140 -11.61 19.97 14.52
C GLY A 140 -11.57 19.00 13.37
N SER A 141 -11.14 17.78 13.65
CA SER A 141 -11.23 16.66 12.71
C SER A 141 -12.65 16.08 12.69
N GLY A 142 -13.08 15.53 11.56
CA GLY A 142 -14.36 14.83 11.46
C GLY A 142 -14.37 13.49 12.20
N GLY A 143 -15.55 13.07 12.67
CA GLY A 143 -15.75 11.78 13.31
C GLY A 143 -15.84 10.63 12.31
N ALA A 144 -15.50 9.42 12.73
CA ALA A 144 -15.62 8.22 11.89
C ALA A 144 -17.08 7.82 11.66
N GLY A 145 -17.38 7.29 10.47
CA GLY A 145 -18.68 6.71 10.14
C GLY A 145 -18.91 5.36 10.84
N GLY A 146 -20.17 5.06 11.15
CA GLY A 146 -20.58 3.80 11.76
C GLY A 146 -20.55 2.66 10.74
N SER A 147 -20.03 1.49 11.11
CA SER A 147 -20.11 0.30 10.26
C SER A 147 -21.57 -0.13 10.02
N GLY A 148 -21.85 -0.81 8.91
CA GLY A 148 -23.15 -1.42 8.65
C GLY A 148 -23.40 -2.66 9.53
N VAL A 149 -24.67 -2.97 9.84
CA VAL A 149 -24.99 -4.16 10.64
C VAL A 149 -24.87 -5.44 9.82
N THR A 150 -24.15 -6.43 10.35
CA THR A 150 -24.02 -7.75 9.74
C THR A 150 -25.40 -8.38 9.49
N GLY A 151 -25.61 -8.90 8.28
CA GLY A 151 -26.83 -9.62 7.88
C GLY A 151 -27.96 -8.78 7.31
N ALA A 152 -27.81 -7.44 7.22
CA ALA A 152 -28.86 -6.57 6.69
C ALA A 152 -28.52 -5.85 5.38
N ASN A 153 -27.41 -6.22 4.71
CA ASN A 153 -26.91 -5.55 3.49
C ASN A 153 -26.85 -4.01 3.62
N GLN A 154 -26.55 -3.52 4.83
CA GLN A 154 -26.50 -2.10 5.15
C GLN A 154 -25.14 -1.51 4.78
N ASN A 155 -25.15 -0.32 4.18
CA ASN A 155 -23.92 0.39 3.88
C ASN A 155 -23.27 0.92 5.17
N GLY A 156 -21.96 1.12 5.12
CA GLY A 156 -21.26 1.89 6.12
C GLY A 156 -21.63 3.37 6.00
N GLY A 157 -21.65 4.07 7.13
CA GLY A 157 -21.88 5.50 7.18
C GLY A 157 -20.66 6.29 6.71
N ASN A 158 -20.88 7.48 6.17
CA ASN A 158 -19.79 8.34 5.73
C ASN A 158 -19.01 8.91 6.93
N GLY A 159 -17.73 9.21 6.74
CA GLY A 159 -16.97 10.00 7.69
C GLY A 159 -17.46 11.45 7.74
N GLY A 160 -17.37 12.07 8.92
CA GLY A 160 -17.70 13.47 9.14
C GLY A 160 -16.68 14.40 8.48
N SER A 161 -17.11 15.60 8.09
CA SER A 161 -16.22 16.60 7.49
C SER A 161 -15.51 17.41 8.58
N ALA A 162 -14.28 17.86 8.31
CA ALA A 162 -13.62 18.84 9.16
C ALA A 162 -14.16 20.28 8.93
N GLY A 163 -13.74 21.23 9.78
CA GLY A 163 -14.06 22.66 9.65
C GLY A 163 -13.07 23.43 8.78
N LEU A 164 -12.49 24.51 9.30
CA LEU A 164 -11.42 25.26 8.63
C LEU A 164 -10.08 24.51 8.67
N ILE A 165 -9.74 23.97 9.83
CA ILE A 165 -8.52 23.21 10.09
C ILE A 165 -8.87 21.87 10.74
N GLY A 166 -8.49 20.75 10.13
CA GLY A 166 -8.70 19.41 10.69
C GLY A 166 -8.77 18.32 9.61
N ALA A 167 -8.59 17.06 9.98
CA ALA A 167 -8.67 15.94 9.03
C ALA A 167 -10.11 15.45 8.86
N GLY A 168 -10.47 14.98 7.66
CA GLY A 168 -11.76 14.30 7.45
C GLY A 168 -11.84 12.98 8.20
N GLY A 169 -13.04 12.63 8.67
CA GLY A 169 -13.30 11.36 9.36
C GLY A 169 -13.24 10.17 8.40
N ALA A 170 -12.87 8.99 8.87
CA ALA A 170 -12.90 7.77 8.07
C ALA A 170 -14.34 7.30 7.79
N GLY A 171 -14.60 6.72 6.62
CA GLY A 171 -15.85 6.05 6.32
C GLY A 171 -16.02 4.74 7.08
N GLY A 172 -17.25 4.41 7.45
CA GLY A 172 -17.61 3.14 8.10
C GLY A 172 -17.56 1.97 7.12
N ALA A 173 -17.21 0.78 7.61
CA ALA A 173 -17.23 -0.44 6.78
C ALA A 173 -18.67 -0.84 6.42
N GLY A 174 -18.87 -1.42 5.23
CA GLY A 174 -20.14 -2.00 4.81
C GLY A 174 -20.49 -3.29 5.58
N ALA A 175 -21.77 -3.62 5.65
CA ALA A 175 -22.25 -4.81 6.33
C ALA A 175 -21.81 -6.10 5.62
N ASN A 176 -21.29 -7.06 6.39
CA ASN A 176 -21.10 -8.42 5.92
C ASN A 176 -22.45 -9.16 5.85
N SER A 177 -22.61 -10.06 4.88
CA SER A 177 -23.86 -10.81 4.62
C SER A 177 -23.62 -12.31 4.79
N PRO A 178 -23.66 -12.87 6.02
CA PRO A 178 -23.35 -14.28 6.26
C PRO A 178 -24.48 -15.26 5.86
N VAL A 179 -25.57 -14.78 5.25
CA VAL A 179 -26.79 -15.58 5.03
C VAL A 179 -26.60 -16.63 3.92
N PRO A 180 -26.85 -17.92 4.18
CA PRO A 180 -27.03 -18.93 3.13
C PRO A 180 -28.29 -18.59 2.32
N GLY A 181 -28.12 -17.99 1.14
CA GLY A 181 -29.25 -17.57 0.28
C GLY A 181 -29.02 -16.39 -0.67
N GLY A 182 -27.85 -15.74 -0.67
CA GLY A 182 -27.48 -14.77 -1.72
C GLY A 182 -27.71 -13.29 -1.40
N GLY A 183 -27.25 -12.82 -0.24
CA GLY A 183 -27.20 -11.39 0.06
C GLY A 183 -25.88 -10.76 -0.43
N ALA A 184 -25.96 -9.63 -1.13
CA ALA A 184 -24.79 -8.79 -1.40
C ALA A 184 -24.19 -8.27 -0.09
N GLY A 185 -22.90 -7.91 -0.14
CA GLY A 185 -22.27 -7.15 0.92
C GLY A 185 -22.64 -5.66 0.82
N GLY A 186 -22.76 -5.00 1.97
CA GLY A 186 -23.03 -3.56 2.03
C GLY A 186 -21.85 -2.75 1.49
N VAL A 187 -22.11 -1.59 0.90
CA VAL A 187 -21.05 -0.70 0.40
C VAL A 187 -20.35 0.00 1.56
N GLY A 188 -19.04 0.20 1.48
CA GLY A 188 -18.31 1.03 2.45
C GLY A 188 -18.70 2.51 2.37
N GLY A 189 -18.72 3.19 3.51
CA GLY A 189 -19.01 4.63 3.58
C GLY A 189 -17.90 5.48 2.99
N ALA A 190 -18.23 6.65 2.46
CA ALA A 190 -17.22 7.58 1.95
C ALA A 190 -16.40 8.20 3.10
N GLY A 191 -15.14 8.53 2.85
CA GLY A 191 -14.35 9.35 3.75
C GLY A 191 -14.84 10.80 3.79
N GLY A 192 -14.72 11.45 4.95
CA GLY A 192 -15.08 12.86 5.13
C GLY A 192 -14.07 13.81 4.49
N THR A 193 -14.49 15.03 4.18
CA THR A 193 -13.59 16.04 3.60
C THR A 193 -12.65 16.62 4.66
N GLY A 194 -11.41 16.91 4.24
CA GLY A 194 -10.45 17.66 5.04
C GLY A 194 -10.88 19.11 5.24
N GLY A 195 -10.29 19.78 6.24
CA GLY A 195 -10.67 21.14 6.62
C GLY A 195 -10.39 22.14 5.49
N TRP A 196 -11.28 23.10 5.27
CA TRP A 196 -11.27 23.97 4.08
C TRP A 196 -9.92 24.61 3.79
N LEU A 197 -9.20 25.06 4.82
CA LEU A 197 -7.86 25.62 4.67
C LEU A 197 -6.79 24.53 4.76
N TRP A 198 -6.81 23.74 5.84
CA TRP A 198 -5.81 22.71 6.10
C TRP A 198 -6.44 21.41 6.60
N GLY A 199 -6.08 20.29 5.99
CA GLY A 199 -6.55 18.98 6.39
C GLY A 199 -6.66 18.01 5.25
N THR A 200 -6.23 16.77 5.48
CA THR A 200 -6.39 15.68 4.51
C THR A 200 -7.81 15.13 4.52
N GLY A 201 -8.25 14.59 3.39
CA GLY A 201 -9.47 13.81 3.34
C GLY A 201 -9.38 12.53 4.16
N GLY A 202 -10.51 12.06 4.69
CA GLY A 202 -10.61 10.80 5.40
C GLY A 202 -10.57 9.60 4.44
N ALA A 203 -10.13 8.45 4.92
CA ALA A 203 -10.16 7.22 4.13
C ALA A 203 -11.60 6.72 3.91
N GLY A 204 -11.87 6.10 2.76
CA GLY A 204 -13.11 5.38 2.51
C GLY A 204 -13.20 4.08 3.31
N GLY A 205 -14.42 3.70 3.69
CA GLY A 205 -14.69 2.45 4.40
C GLY A 205 -14.58 1.23 3.48
N ALA A 206 -14.17 0.09 4.03
CA ALA A 206 -14.15 -1.17 3.29
C ALA A 206 -15.58 -1.62 2.91
N GLY A 207 -15.72 -2.26 1.75
CA GLY A 207 -16.95 -2.94 1.36
C GLY A 207 -17.18 -4.21 2.19
N GLY A 208 -18.45 -4.53 2.41
CA GLY A 208 -18.87 -5.71 3.14
C GLY A 208 -18.72 -7.00 2.34
N MET A 209 -18.46 -8.10 3.03
CA MET A 209 -18.44 -9.44 2.45
C MET A 209 -19.85 -9.91 2.06
N ALA A 210 -19.97 -10.60 0.93
CA ALA A 210 -21.21 -11.21 0.47
C ALA A 210 -21.44 -12.62 1.01
N GLY A 211 -22.69 -13.07 0.93
CA GLY A 211 -23.06 -14.47 1.16
C GLY A 211 -22.72 -15.36 -0.04
N THR A 212 -23.00 -16.65 0.05
CA THR A 212 -22.56 -17.70 -0.89
C THR A 212 -22.87 -17.44 -2.37
N GLY A 213 -23.90 -16.65 -2.69
CA GLY A 213 -24.27 -16.27 -4.07
C GLY A 213 -24.57 -14.78 -4.20
N GLY A 214 -23.77 -13.92 -3.56
CA GLY A 214 -23.90 -12.48 -3.65
C GLY A 214 -22.60 -11.80 -4.09
N TYR A 215 -22.73 -10.57 -4.58
CA TYR A 215 -21.61 -9.69 -4.91
C TYR A 215 -21.02 -9.06 -3.66
N GLY A 216 -19.69 -8.95 -3.63
CA GLY A 216 -19.02 -8.17 -2.60
C GLY A 216 -19.46 -6.70 -2.64
N GLY A 217 -19.57 -6.08 -1.48
CA GLY A 217 -19.87 -4.66 -1.39
C GLY A 217 -18.71 -3.83 -1.94
N ASN A 218 -18.98 -2.73 -2.62
CA ASN A 218 -17.91 -1.85 -3.09
C ASN A 218 -17.23 -1.15 -1.92
N GLY A 219 -15.95 -0.82 -2.07
CA GLY A 219 -15.27 0.08 -1.15
C GLY A 219 -15.80 1.52 -1.27
N GLY A 220 -15.81 2.24 -0.15
CA GLY A 220 -16.17 3.66 -0.11
C GLY A 220 -15.10 4.54 -0.75
N VAL A 221 -15.49 5.65 -1.35
CA VAL A 221 -14.53 6.63 -1.90
C VAL A 221 -13.76 7.35 -0.79
N GLY A 222 -12.51 7.69 -1.04
CA GLY A 222 -11.74 8.57 -0.15
C GLY A 222 -12.27 10.01 -0.18
N GLY A 223 -12.16 10.71 0.96
CA GLY A 223 -12.56 12.10 1.08
C GLY A 223 -11.61 13.05 0.35
N ALA A 224 -12.12 14.18 -0.13
CA ALA A 224 -11.27 15.22 -0.71
C ALA A 224 -10.45 15.96 0.35
N GLY A 225 -9.25 16.40 -0.02
CA GLY A 225 -8.45 17.32 0.80
C GLY A 225 -9.01 18.74 0.83
N GLY A 226 -8.64 19.49 1.87
CA GLY A 226 -8.84 20.95 1.95
C GLY A 226 -7.94 21.72 0.98
N LEU A 227 -7.95 23.06 0.99
CA LEU A 227 -7.16 23.91 0.07
C LEU A 227 -5.70 23.46 -0.09
N PHE A 228 -5.03 23.13 1.02
CA PHE A 228 -3.65 22.61 1.05
C PHE A 228 -3.55 21.11 1.36
N GLY A 229 -4.68 20.42 1.54
CA GLY A 229 -4.71 19.03 1.99
C GLY A 229 -4.59 18.00 0.87
N GLY A 230 -4.03 16.84 1.20
CA GLY A 230 -4.06 15.65 0.33
C GLY A 230 -5.41 14.93 0.36
N GLY A 231 -5.68 14.15 -0.69
CA GLY A 231 -6.87 13.31 -0.77
C GLY A 231 -6.77 12.06 0.12
N GLY A 232 -7.91 11.59 0.62
CA GLY A 232 -8.01 10.34 1.39
C GLY A 232 -7.95 9.11 0.48
N ALA A 233 -7.48 7.98 1.00
CA ALA A 233 -7.46 6.71 0.25
C ALA A 233 -8.88 6.15 0.05
N GLY A 234 -9.10 5.45 -1.06
CA GLY A 234 -10.30 4.67 -1.28
C GLY A 234 -10.33 3.39 -0.43
N GLY A 235 -11.53 2.97 -0.03
CA GLY A 235 -11.74 1.73 0.71
C GLY A 235 -11.60 0.50 -0.18
N THR A 236 -11.18 -0.63 0.39
CA THR A 236 -11.10 -1.90 -0.33
C THR A 236 -12.48 -2.44 -0.67
N GLY A 237 -12.61 -3.11 -1.82
CA GLY A 237 -13.79 -3.87 -2.18
C GLY A 237 -13.99 -5.06 -1.24
N GLY A 238 -15.24 -5.33 -0.91
CA GLY A 238 -15.67 -6.48 -0.15
C GLY A 238 -15.60 -7.75 -0.98
N GLN A 239 -15.46 -8.88 -0.31
CA GLN A 239 -15.43 -10.18 -0.97
C GLN A 239 -16.80 -10.56 -1.56
N GLY A 240 -16.80 -11.14 -2.76
CA GLY A 240 -17.92 -11.87 -3.34
C GLY A 240 -17.96 -13.35 -2.94
N GLY A 241 -19.16 -13.95 -2.98
CA GLY A 241 -19.34 -15.39 -2.82
C GLY A 241 -18.99 -16.14 -4.11
N ALA A 242 -19.98 -16.83 -4.67
CA ALA A 242 -19.89 -17.43 -6.00
C ALA A 242 -19.99 -16.38 -7.13
N ASP A 243 -20.36 -15.14 -6.82
CA ASP A 243 -20.41 -14.01 -7.76
C ASP A 243 -19.24 -13.04 -7.53
N ASN A 244 -19.18 -11.96 -8.32
CA ASN A 244 -18.02 -11.08 -8.38
C ASN A 244 -17.66 -10.40 -7.05
N GLY A 245 -16.37 -10.11 -6.91
CA GLY A 245 -15.84 -9.28 -5.83
C GLY A 245 -16.32 -7.83 -5.96
N GLY A 246 -16.44 -7.15 -4.83
CA GLY A 246 -16.75 -5.73 -4.79
C GLY A 246 -15.60 -4.91 -5.39
N THR A 247 -15.91 -3.83 -6.08
CA THR A 247 -14.87 -2.93 -6.61
C THR A 247 -14.23 -2.12 -5.47
N GLY A 248 -12.95 -1.77 -5.62
CA GLY A 248 -12.31 -0.82 -4.74
C GLY A 248 -12.86 0.60 -4.91
N GLY A 249 -12.91 1.36 -3.83
CA GLY A 249 -13.31 2.76 -3.85
C GLY A 249 -12.25 3.64 -4.50
N ALA A 250 -12.66 4.70 -5.19
CA ALA A 250 -11.71 5.68 -5.72
C ALA A 250 -11.01 6.45 -4.59
N GLY A 251 -9.78 6.88 -4.82
CA GLY A 251 -9.09 7.84 -3.97
C GLY A 251 -9.70 9.23 -4.08
N GLY A 252 -9.62 10.01 -3.00
CA GLY A 252 -10.06 11.40 -2.95
C GLY A 252 -9.12 12.34 -3.69
N ALA A 253 -9.64 13.45 -4.22
CA ALA A 253 -8.81 14.47 -4.87
C ALA A 253 -8.00 15.28 -3.83
N GLY A 254 -6.81 15.72 -4.24
CA GLY A 254 -6.05 16.74 -3.52
C GLY A 254 -6.70 18.12 -3.62
N GLY A 255 -6.39 18.98 -2.65
CA GLY A 255 -6.80 20.38 -2.62
C GLY A 255 -6.27 21.21 -3.79
N LEU A 256 -6.93 22.33 -4.10
CA LEU A 256 -6.54 23.24 -5.19
C LEU A 256 -5.04 23.64 -5.16
N LEU A 257 -4.48 23.83 -3.97
CA LEU A 257 -3.10 24.25 -3.71
C LEU A 257 -2.27 23.15 -3.02
N SER A 258 -2.74 21.90 -3.02
CA SER A 258 -2.10 20.81 -2.26
C SER A 258 -0.65 20.57 -2.71
N GLY A 259 -0.34 20.68 -3.99
CA GLY A 259 1.03 20.49 -4.47
C GLY A 259 2.00 21.60 -4.07
N LEU A 260 1.55 22.80 -3.69
CA LEU A 260 2.47 23.82 -3.15
C LEU A 260 3.12 23.37 -1.83
N VAL A 261 2.48 22.44 -1.13
CA VAL A 261 2.98 21.85 0.12
C VAL A 261 3.37 20.37 -0.05
N GLY A 262 3.41 19.87 -1.29
CA GLY A 262 3.85 18.52 -1.63
C GLY A 262 2.82 17.42 -1.38
N ASN A 263 1.54 17.77 -1.28
CA ASN A 263 0.44 16.83 -1.09
C ASN A 263 -0.14 16.35 -2.43
N SER A 264 -0.66 15.12 -2.46
CA SER A 264 -1.15 14.44 -3.67
C SER A 264 -2.63 14.05 -3.59
N GLY A 265 -3.15 13.54 -4.71
CA GLY A 265 -4.39 12.75 -4.69
C GLY A 265 -4.25 11.47 -3.86
N GLY A 266 -5.36 10.97 -3.34
CA GLY A 266 -5.42 9.73 -2.57
C GLY A 266 -5.34 8.50 -3.48
N ASN A 267 -4.83 7.38 -2.96
CA ASN A 267 -4.77 6.13 -3.73
C ASN A 267 -6.15 5.46 -3.84
N GLY A 268 -6.39 4.74 -4.93
CA GLY A 268 -7.56 3.88 -5.08
C GLY A 268 -7.48 2.64 -4.19
N GLY A 269 -8.63 2.17 -3.72
CA GLY A 269 -8.73 0.93 -2.95
C GLY A 269 -8.62 -0.31 -3.84
N ALA A 270 -8.13 -1.42 -3.29
CA ALA A 270 -8.06 -2.68 -4.02
C ALA A 270 -9.45 -3.29 -4.27
N GLY A 271 -9.58 -4.05 -5.34
CA GLY A 271 -10.77 -4.86 -5.61
C GLY A 271 -10.89 -6.06 -4.67
N GLY A 272 -12.11 -6.48 -4.39
CA GLY A 272 -12.42 -7.61 -3.53
C GLY A 272 -12.17 -8.96 -4.22
N TYR A 273 -11.84 -9.95 -3.41
CA TYR A 273 -11.73 -11.35 -3.84
C TYR A 273 -13.11 -11.93 -4.22
N SER A 274 -13.16 -12.93 -5.11
CA SER A 274 -14.36 -13.79 -5.24
C SER A 274 -14.11 -15.16 -5.88
N GLY A 275 -15.12 -16.04 -5.83
CA GLY A 275 -15.14 -17.27 -6.62
C GLY A 275 -15.41 -17.07 -8.12
N ALA A 276 -15.95 -15.92 -8.54
CA ALA A 276 -16.16 -15.55 -9.95
C ALA A 276 -15.09 -14.56 -10.42
N THR A 277 -15.45 -13.38 -10.93
CA THR A 277 -14.44 -12.37 -11.31
C THR A 277 -14.09 -11.52 -10.09
N GLY A 278 -12.80 -11.41 -9.78
CA GLY A 278 -12.33 -10.46 -8.77
C GLY A 278 -12.81 -9.04 -9.06
N GLY A 279 -13.03 -8.26 -8.00
CA GLY A 279 -13.45 -6.88 -8.13
C GLY A 279 -12.37 -6.04 -8.82
N ALA A 280 -12.76 -5.02 -9.58
CA ALA A 280 -11.79 -4.07 -10.11
C ALA A 280 -11.20 -3.19 -8.98
N GLY A 281 -9.96 -2.76 -9.14
CA GLY A 281 -9.36 -1.74 -8.29
C GLY A 281 -9.99 -0.36 -8.53
N GLY A 282 -10.02 0.46 -7.49
CA GLY A 282 -10.49 1.84 -7.56
C GLY A 282 -9.48 2.76 -8.25
N ALA A 283 -9.97 3.82 -8.90
CA ALA A 283 -9.09 4.82 -9.49
C ALA A 283 -8.34 5.62 -8.40
N GLY A 284 -7.12 6.07 -8.71
CA GLY A 284 -6.43 7.07 -7.92
C GLY A 284 -7.10 8.44 -8.04
N GLY A 285 -7.05 9.22 -6.97
CA GLY A 285 -7.56 10.59 -6.92
C GLY A 285 -6.66 11.57 -7.67
N GLU A 286 -7.25 12.64 -8.19
CA GLU A 286 -6.49 13.68 -8.90
C GLU A 286 -5.61 14.50 -7.96
N GLY A 287 -4.49 15.01 -8.48
CA GLY A 287 -3.66 16.01 -7.80
C GLY A 287 -4.34 17.39 -7.73
N GLY A 288 -3.78 18.29 -6.93
CA GLY A 288 -4.28 19.66 -6.81
C GLY A 288 -4.15 20.46 -8.10
N PHE A 289 -5.13 21.31 -8.42
CA PHE A 289 -5.20 22.03 -9.71
C PHE A 289 -3.92 22.81 -10.06
N PHE A 290 -3.34 23.57 -9.13
CA PHE A 290 -2.10 24.32 -9.40
C PHE A 290 -0.89 23.39 -9.52
N GLY A 291 -0.88 22.33 -8.72
CA GLY A 291 0.16 21.32 -8.74
C GLY A 291 -0.16 20.21 -7.76
N GLY A 292 0.47 19.06 -7.96
CA GLY A 292 0.33 17.88 -7.12
C GLY A 292 0.35 16.62 -7.96
N SER A 293 0.95 15.54 -7.46
CA SER A 293 0.88 14.23 -8.11
C SER A 293 -0.52 13.64 -7.99
N GLY A 294 -0.92 12.87 -9.01
CA GLY A 294 -2.10 12.02 -8.92
C GLY A 294 -1.85 10.82 -8.02
N GLY A 295 -2.90 10.31 -7.37
CA GLY A 295 -2.85 9.09 -6.57
C GLY A 295 -2.70 7.84 -7.45
N ALA A 296 -2.14 6.77 -6.91
CA ALA A 296 -2.05 5.49 -7.63
C ALA A 296 -3.43 4.81 -7.72
N GLY A 297 -3.67 4.07 -8.80
CA GLY A 297 -4.82 3.18 -8.91
C GLY A 297 -4.69 1.96 -7.99
N GLY A 298 -5.82 1.44 -7.50
CA GLY A 298 -5.86 0.23 -6.68
C GLY A 298 -5.66 -1.03 -7.52
N ALA A 299 -5.13 -2.10 -6.91
CA ALA A 299 -5.00 -3.39 -7.56
C ALA A 299 -6.37 -4.05 -7.78
N GLY A 300 -6.48 -4.86 -8.83
CA GLY A 300 -7.62 -5.75 -9.05
C GLY A 300 -7.64 -6.91 -8.07
N GLY A 301 -8.83 -7.40 -7.73
CA GLY A 301 -9.03 -8.56 -6.87
C GLY A 301 -8.81 -9.87 -7.61
N TYR A 302 -8.54 -10.93 -6.86
CA TYR A 302 -8.45 -12.29 -7.38
C TYR A 302 -9.83 -12.92 -7.64
N GLY A 303 -9.89 -13.80 -8.63
CA GLY A 303 -10.98 -14.77 -8.78
C GLY A 303 -10.74 -15.82 -9.86
N SER A 304 -11.79 -16.54 -10.25
CA SER A 304 -11.80 -17.32 -11.50
C SER A 304 -11.43 -16.47 -12.71
N GLY A 305 -11.84 -15.20 -12.73
CA GLY A 305 -11.28 -14.17 -13.60
C GLY A 305 -10.66 -13.06 -12.76
N GLY A 306 -9.55 -12.49 -13.20
CA GLY A 306 -8.85 -11.45 -12.46
C GLY A 306 -9.56 -10.10 -12.62
N GLY A 307 -9.69 -9.35 -11.52
CA GLY A 307 -10.20 -7.98 -11.55
C GLY A 307 -9.23 -7.05 -12.27
N GLY A 308 -9.74 -6.06 -13.01
CA GLY A 308 -8.88 -5.04 -13.61
C GLY A 308 -8.27 -4.11 -12.56
N GLY A 309 -7.04 -3.65 -12.78
CA GLY A 309 -6.43 -2.59 -11.99
C GLY A 309 -7.10 -1.23 -12.22
N GLY A 310 -7.16 -0.41 -11.19
CA GLY A 310 -7.70 0.95 -11.27
C GLY A 310 -6.76 1.89 -12.04
N THR A 311 -7.29 2.92 -12.68
CA THR A 311 -6.46 3.94 -13.34
C THR A 311 -5.74 4.81 -12.31
N GLY A 312 -4.53 5.26 -12.64
CA GLY A 312 -3.85 6.30 -11.87
C GLY A 312 -4.55 7.65 -12.01
N GLY A 313 -4.50 8.47 -10.96
CA GLY A 313 -5.05 9.83 -10.97
C GLY A 313 -4.22 10.77 -11.84
N THR A 314 -4.87 11.76 -12.45
CA THR A 314 -4.19 12.82 -13.18
C THR A 314 -3.44 13.75 -12.23
N ALA A 315 -2.34 14.32 -12.69
CA ALA A 315 -1.63 15.36 -11.94
C ALA A 315 -2.35 16.72 -11.99
N GLY A 316 -1.86 17.67 -11.19
CA GLY A 316 -2.23 19.07 -11.30
C GLY A 316 -1.92 19.69 -12.67
N ALA A 317 -2.62 20.77 -13.02
CA ALA A 317 -2.56 21.37 -14.35
C ALA A 317 -1.16 21.89 -14.71
N LEU A 318 -0.45 22.55 -13.79
CA LEU A 318 0.85 23.14 -14.10
C LEU A 318 2.02 22.20 -13.80
N PHE A 319 1.99 21.53 -12.66
CA PHE A 319 3.09 20.68 -12.19
C PHE A 319 2.60 19.41 -11.49
N GLY A 320 3.47 18.40 -11.39
CA GLY A 320 3.18 17.11 -10.74
C GLY A 320 3.11 15.96 -11.73
N HIS A 321 3.42 14.75 -11.26
CA HIS A 321 3.44 13.54 -12.07
C HIS A 321 2.10 12.81 -12.01
N GLY A 322 1.69 12.20 -13.11
CA GLY A 322 0.50 11.35 -13.12
C GLY A 322 0.68 10.15 -12.19
N GLY A 323 -0.40 9.72 -11.55
CA GLY A 323 -0.41 8.54 -10.70
C GLY A 323 -0.20 7.27 -11.52
N ALA A 324 0.44 6.25 -10.94
CA ALA A 324 0.57 4.97 -11.62
C ALA A 324 -0.78 4.23 -11.68
N GLY A 325 -0.98 3.46 -12.75
CA GLY A 325 -2.08 2.52 -12.84
C GLY A 325 -1.92 1.36 -11.85
N GLY A 326 -3.03 0.89 -11.32
CA GLY A 326 -3.09 -0.27 -10.44
C GLY A 326 -2.85 -1.57 -11.19
N LEU A 327 -2.39 -2.58 -10.47
CA LEU A 327 -2.07 -3.89 -11.04
C LEU A 327 -3.35 -4.69 -11.35
N GLY A 328 -3.32 -5.50 -12.39
CA GLY A 328 -4.38 -6.47 -12.65
C GLY A 328 -4.37 -7.57 -11.59
N GLY A 329 -5.54 -8.02 -11.16
CA GLY A 329 -5.68 -9.13 -10.23
C GLY A 329 -5.31 -10.46 -10.88
N ASP A 330 -4.64 -11.32 -10.15
CA ASP A 330 -4.35 -12.68 -10.60
C ASP A 330 -5.62 -13.53 -10.67
N ALA A 331 -5.58 -14.62 -11.43
CA ALA A 331 -6.73 -15.48 -11.63
C ALA A 331 -6.39 -16.95 -11.81
N ILE A 332 -7.37 -17.81 -11.49
CA ILE A 332 -7.35 -19.21 -11.92
C ILE A 332 -7.48 -19.28 -13.45
N GLY A 333 -8.42 -18.53 -14.03
CA GLY A 333 -8.59 -18.37 -15.47
C GLY A 333 -7.72 -17.24 -16.03
N THR A 334 -8.33 -16.27 -16.72
CA THR A 334 -7.59 -15.16 -17.34
C THR A 334 -7.26 -14.08 -16.31
N GLY A 335 -5.99 -13.66 -16.28
CA GLY A 335 -5.52 -12.59 -15.43
C GLY A 335 -6.17 -11.23 -15.75
N GLY A 336 -6.32 -10.39 -14.74
CA GLY A 336 -6.90 -9.05 -14.86
C GLY A 336 -5.96 -8.10 -15.62
N ARG A 337 -6.53 -7.14 -16.34
CA ARG A 337 -5.72 -6.11 -17.02
C ARG A 337 -5.16 -5.11 -16.01
N GLY A 338 -3.95 -4.62 -16.25
CA GLY A 338 -3.41 -3.48 -15.52
C GLY A 338 -4.16 -2.18 -15.86
N GLY A 339 -4.23 -1.26 -14.90
CA GLY A 339 -4.83 0.06 -15.06
C GLY A 339 -3.91 1.00 -15.83
N ALA A 340 -4.49 2.00 -16.51
CA ALA A 340 -3.71 3.02 -17.18
C ALA A 340 -3.05 3.98 -16.16
N GLY A 341 -1.86 4.51 -16.50
CA GLY A 341 -1.24 5.60 -15.78
C GLY A 341 -1.96 6.93 -16.03
N GLY A 342 -1.96 7.81 -15.04
CA GLY A 342 -2.55 9.15 -15.14
C GLY A 342 -1.69 10.12 -15.95
N ASP A 343 -2.30 11.16 -16.51
CA ASP A 343 -1.57 12.18 -17.27
C ASP A 343 -0.79 13.16 -16.37
N ALA A 344 0.26 13.74 -16.96
CA ALA A 344 1.16 14.70 -16.32
C ALA A 344 0.59 16.14 -16.29
N GLY A 345 1.13 16.96 -15.40
CA GLY A 345 1.01 18.42 -15.50
C GLY A 345 1.80 19.00 -16.68
N LEU A 346 1.59 20.29 -16.97
CA LEU A 346 2.17 20.93 -18.16
C LEU A 346 3.70 21.07 -18.12
N LEU A 347 4.32 21.35 -16.97
CA LEU A 347 5.72 21.78 -16.87
C LEU A 347 6.57 20.82 -16.01
N PHE A 348 7.65 20.31 -16.61
CA PHE A 348 8.65 19.45 -15.98
C PHE A 348 8.05 18.24 -15.23
N SER A 349 7.00 17.68 -15.82
CA SER A 349 6.21 16.59 -15.26
C SER A 349 6.25 15.37 -16.17
N THR A 350 5.82 14.23 -15.67
CA THR A 350 5.77 12.99 -16.48
C THR A 350 4.45 12.28 -16.30
N GLY A 351 4.01 11.56 -17.33
CA GLY A 351 2.87 10.67 -17.21
C GLY A 351 3.16 9.54 -16.22
N GLY A 352 2.11 9.03 -15.60
CA GLY A 352 2.17 7.87 -14.73
C GLY A 352 2.47 6.59 -15.51
N ALA A 353 3.15 5.66 -14.88
CA ALA A 353 3.33 4.32 -15.41
C ALA A 353 1.98 3.58 -15.54
N GLY A 354 1.82 2.76 -16.58
CA GLY A 354 0.74 1.78 -16.64
C GLY A 354 0.97 0.64 -15.65
N GLY A 355 -0.11 0.09 -15.09
CA GLY A 355 -0.04 -1.07 -14.21
C GLY A 355 0.28 -2.36 -14.97
N GLY A 356 1.03 -3.27 -14.38
CA GLY A 356 1.21 -4.63 -14.89
C GLY A 356 -0.11 -5.41 -14.94
N GLY A 357 -0.22 -6.33 -15.90
CA GLY A 357 -1.32 -7.29 -15.95
C GLY A 357 -1.15 -8.41 -14.93
N GLY A 358 -2.27 -8.93 -14.43
CA GLY A 358 -2.31 -10.07 -13.51
C GLY A 358 -1.99 -11.39 -14.21
N SER A 359 -1.53 -12.37 -13.45
CA SER A 359 -1.26 -13.72 -13.93
C SER A 359 -2.56 -14.51 -14.16
N GLY A 360 -2.61 -15.30 -15.22
CA GLY A 360 -3.64 -16.32 -15.43
C GLY A 360 -3.03 -17.71 -15.30
N TYR A 361 -3.60 -18.59 -14.48
CA TYR A 361 -3.00 -19.90 -14.21
C TYR A 361 -3.37 -20.98 -15.24
N LEU A 362 -4.65 -21.07 -15.62
CA LEU A 362 -5.13 -22.00 -16.64
C LEU A 362 -5.19 -21.34 -18.02
N ASP A 363 -5.43 -20.03 -18.05
CA ASP A 363 -5.59 -19.25 -19.28
C ASP A 363 -4.49 -18.18 -19.42
N SER A 364 -4.70 -17.24 -20.33
CA SER A 364 -3.79 -16.15 -20.63
C SER A 364 -3.58 -15.18 -19.46
N GLY A 365 -2.39 -14.59 -19.43
CA GLY A 365 -2.12 -13.44 -18.56
C GLY A 365 -2.90 -12.21 -18.98
N GLY A 366 -3.16 -11.32 -18.03
CA GLY A 366 -3.78 -10.02 -18.29
C GLY A 366 -2.84 -9.09 -19.04
N SER A 367 -3.38 -8.20 -19.88
CA SER A 367 -2.57 -7.19 -20.54
C SER A 367 -2.08 -6.12 -19.55
N GLY A 368 -0.90 -5.56 -19.79
CA GLY A 368 -0.46 -4.35 -19.11
C GLY A 368 -1.31 -3.13 -19.48
N GLY A 369 -1.37 -2.16 -18.58
CA GLY A 369 -2.02 -0.87 -18.80
C GLY A 369 -1.13 0.10 -19.58
N SER A 370 -1.74 1.06 -20.27
CA SER A 370 -1.00 2.10 -20.98
C SER A 370 -0.36 3.10 -20.02
N GLY A 371 0.79 3.67 -20.39
CA GLY A 371 1.37 4.81 -19.70
C GLY A 371 0.58 6.10 -19.96
N GLY A 372 0.61 7.01 -19.00
CA GLY A 372 -0.01 8.34 -19.12
C GLY A 372 0.81 9.29 -19.99
N ASN A 373 0.18 10.34 -20.52
CA ASN A 373 0.84 11.28 -21.42
C ASN A 373 1.61 12.38 -20.66
N GLY A 374 2.65 12.91 -21.30
CA GLY A 374 3.33 14.13 -20.87
C GLY A 374 2.56 15.40 -21.24
N GLY A 375 2.86 16.51 -20.54
CA GLY A 375 2.26 17.82 -20.77
C GLY A 375 2.94 18.64 -21.88
N LEU A 376 3.37 19.87 -21.58
CA LEU A 376 4.11 20.73 -22.53
C LEU A 376 5.62 20.40 -22.50
N LEU A 377 6.19 20.34 -21.30
CA LEU A 377 7.58 19.99 -21.01
C LEU A 377 7.56 18.74 -20.13
N GLY A 378 7.55 17.56 -20.73
CA GLY A 378 7.33 16.35 -19.94
C GLY A 378 7.46 15.06 -20.73
N PHE A 379 7.72 13.98 -20.01
CA PHE A 379 7.94 12.66 -20.60
C PHE A 379 6.69 11.80 -20.51
N GLY A 380 6.44 10.98 -21.53
CA GLY A 380 5.39 9.98 -21.48
C GLY A 380 5.71 8.91 -20.42
N GLY A 381 4.68 8.43 -19.73
CA GLY A 381 4.79 7.29 -18.82
C GLY A 381 5.05 6.00 -19.60
N SER A 382 5.79 5.06 -19.03
CA SER A 382 5.98 3.75 -19.65
C SER A 382 4.72 2.88 -19.52
N GLY A 383 4.49 2.02 -20.50
CA GLY A 383 3.44 1.01 -20.45
C GLY A 383 3.77 -0.09 -19.44
N GLY A 384 2.72 -0.66 -18.85
CA GLY A 384 2.84 -1.78 -17.91
C GLY A 384 3.20 -3.09 -18.60
N ALA A 385 3.90 -3.98 -17.90
CA ALA A 385 4.20 -5.31 -18.42
C ALA A 385 2.92 -6.17 -18.53
N GLY A 386 2.88 -7.08 -19.50
CA GLY A 386 1.87 -8.13 -19.53
C GLY A 386 2.05 -9.13 -18.40
N GLY A 387 0.94 -9.69 -17.93
CA GLY A 387 0.93 -10.73 -16.89
C GLY A 387 1.35 -12.09 -17.44
N PHE A 388 1.77 -12.98 -16.55
CA PHE A 388 2.11 -14.36 -16.90
C PHE A 388 0.88 -15.16 -17.34
N GLY A 389 0.98 -15.93 -18.42
CA GLY A 389 0.00 -16.94 -18.83
C GLY A 389 0.47 -18.34 -18.45
N GLY A 390 -0.38 -19.13 -17.81
CA GLY A 390 0.03 -20.40 -17.21
C GLY A 390 0.09 -21.58 -18.18
N GLY A 391 0.89 -22.58 -17.81
CA GLY A 391 0.90 -23.89 -18.47
C GLY A 391 -0.22 -24.73 -17.89
N GLY A 392 -1.41 -24.69 -18.50
CA GLY A 392 -2.57 -25.41 -17.98
C GLY A 392 -2.32 -26.91 -17.75
N VAL A 393 -3.07 -27.48 -16.80
CA VAL A 393 -3.06 -28.93 -16.58
C VAL A 393 -3.58 -29.61 -17.86
N TRP A 394 -2.86 -30.61 -18.37
CA TRP A 394 -3.16 -31.40 -19.59
C TRP A 394 -2.70 -30.83 -20.94
N GLY A 395 -1.84 -29.81 -20.98
CA GLY A 395 -1.13 -29.43 -22.22
C GLY A 395 -1.79 -28.36 -23.10
N TYR A 396 -2.88 -27.75 -22.62
CA TYR A 396 -3.40 -26.49 -23.18
C TYR A 396 -2.89 -25.35 -22.30
N GLY A 397 -2.04 -24.47 -22.84
CA GLY A 397 -1.43 -23.35 -22.10
C GLY A 397 -2.01 -21.99 -22.49
N GLY A 398 -2.05 -21.06 -21.55
CA GLY A 398 -2.34 -19.66 -21.79
C GLY A 398 -1.14 -18.90 -22.33
N VAL A 399 -1.40 -17.98 -23.28
CA VAL A 399 -0.40 -17.01 -23.74
C VAL A 399 -0.13 -15.95 -22.68
N GLY A 400 1.10 -15.47 -22.62
CA GLY A 400 1.41 -14.30 -21.80
C GLY A 400 0.58 -13.09 -22.22
N GLY A 401 0.27 -12.21 -21.26
CA GLY A 401 -0.43 -10.97 -21.52
C GLY A 401 0.37 -10.03 -22.40
N THR A 402 -0.29 -9.19 -23.20
CA THR A 402 0.43 -8.16 -23.97
C THR A 402 0.94 -7.05 -23.07
N GLY A 403 2.10 -6.48 -23.39
CA GLY A 403 2.55 -5.24 -22.78
C GLY A 403 1.65 -4.07 -23.13
N GLY A 404 1.54 -3.10 -22.22
CA GLY A 404 0.81 -1.85 -22.44
C GLY A 404 1.59 -0.86 -23.29
N ASP A 405 0.90 0.02 -23.98
CA ASP A 405 1.54 1.07 -24.78
C ASP A 405 2.17 2.16 -23.90
N GLY A 406 3.27 2.74 -24.34
CA GLY A 406 3.87 3.92 -23.74
C GLY A 406 3.07 5.19 -24.03
N GLY A 407 3.04 6.11 -23.07
CA GLY A 407 2.36 7.39 -23.20
C GLY A 407 3.09 8.36 -24.13
N ARG A 408 2.37 9.32 -24.69
CA ARG A 408 2.96 10.34 -25.56
C ARG A 408 3.89 11.27 -24.78
N GLY A 409 4.99 11.70 -25.40
CA GLY A 409 5.87 12.74 -24.86
C GLY A 409 5.23 14.13 -24.93
N GLY A 410 5.86 15.10 -24.26
CA GLY A 410 5.36 16.46 -24.17
C GLY A 410 5.30 17.19 -25.51
N LEU A 411 4.40 18.18 -25.61
CA LEU A 411 4.15 18.90 -26.86
C LEU A 411 5.39 19.64 -27.40
N LEU A 412 6.21 20.21 -26.51
CA LEU A 412 7.41 20.96 -26.87
C LEU A 412 8.67 20.15 -26.60
N PHE A 413 8.79 19.59 -25.40
CA PHE A 413 9.96 18.82 -25.00
C PHE A 413 9.55 17.58 -24.22
N GLY A 414 10.10 16.44 -24.62
CA GLY A 414 10.10 15.21 -23.86
C GLY A 414 9.91 13.97 -24.73
N ASN A 415 10.51 12.88 -24.28
CA ASN A 415 10.45 11.60 -24.97
C ASN A 415 9.07 10.96 -24.79
N GLY A 416 8.65 10.19 -25.79
CA GLY A 416 7.54 9.27 -25.62
C GLY A 416 7.92 8.12 -24.67
N GLY A 417 6.97 7.63 -23.89
CA GLY A 417 7.21 6.54 -22.96
C GLY A 417 7.50 5.22 -23.68
N ALA A 418 8.32 4.37 -23.08
CA ALA A 418 8.56 3.02 -23.59
C ALA A 418 7.30 2.15 -23.48
N GLY A 419 7.08 1.28 -24.46
CA GLY A 419 6.08 0.22 -24.37
C GLY A 419 6.47 -0.83 -23.33
N GLY A 420 5.46 -1.41 -22.68
CA GLY A 420 5.65 -2.50 -21.72
C GLY A 420 6.08 -3.79 -22.39
N ALA A 421 6.87 -4.61 -21.69
CA ALA A 421 7.19 -5.94 -22.17
C ALA A 421 5.94 -6.84 -22.19
N GLY A 422 5.89 -7.77 -23.14
CA GLY A 422 4.92 -8.87 -23.09
C GLY A 422 5.20 -9.78 -21.91
N GLY A 423 4.15 -10.32 -21.29
CA GLY A 423 4.26 -11.31 -20.25
C GLY A 423 4.77 -12.64 -20.79
N GLU A 424 5.38 -13.45 -19.95
CA GLU A 424 5.68 -14.83 -20.33
C GLU A 424 4.40 -15.67 -20.43
N GLY A 425 4.42 -16.69 -21.27
CA GLY A 425 3.34 -17.67 -21.36
C GLY A 425 3.87 -19.07 -21.07
N GLY A 426 2.95 -20.01 -20.91
CA GLY A 426 3.28 -21.42 -20.77
C GLY A 426 3.71 -22.03 -22.11
N ILE A 427 3.18 -23.21 -22.43
CA ILE A 427 3.57 -24.01 -23.59
C ILE A 427 3.19 -23.33 -24.93
N THR A 428 2.27 -22.35 -24.92
CA THR A 428 1.70 -21.69 -26.11
C THR A 428 2.37 -20.36 -26.49
N GLY A 429 3.37 -19.92 -25.71
CA GLY A 429 4.22 -18.74 -26.02
C GLY A 429 3.88 -17.47 -25.24
N GLY A 430 4.83 -16.54 -25.14
CA GLY A 430 4.67 -15.26 -24.45
C GLY A 430 3.75 -14.25 -25.16
N GLY A 431 3.43 -13.17 -24.46
CA GLY A 431 2.67 -12.05 -25.00
C GLY A 431 3.51 -11.12 -25.87
N ASN A 432 2.82 -10.32 -26.68
CA ASN A 432 3.44 -9.27 -27.49
C ASN A 432 3.89 -8.11 -26.61
N GLY A 433 4.96 -7.42 -27.01
CA GLY A 433 5.34 -6.16 -26.40
C GLY A 433 4.42 -5.01 -26.83
N GLY A 434 4.26 -4.02 -25.95
CA GLY A 434 3.49 -2.81 -26.23
C GLY A 434 4.23 -1.83 -27.15
N ASN A 435 3.49 -0.91 -27.75
CA ASN A 435 4.09 0.12 -28.60
C ASN A 435 4.76 1.21 -27.76
N GLY A 436 5.81 1.82 -28.30
CA GLY A 436 6.40 3.03 -27.74
C GLY A 436 5.55 4.26 -28.06
N GLY A 437 5.48 5.19 -27.12
CA GLY A 437 4.79 6.46 -27.29
C GLY A 437 5.53 7.39 -28.26
N ASN A 438 4.80 8.25 -28.96
CA ASN A 438 5.42 9.24 -29.84
C ASN A 438 5.94 10.46 -29.07
N ALA A 439 7.06 11.04 -29.50
CA ALA A 439 7.40 12.42 -29.17
C ALA A 439 6.67 13.39 -30.12
N VAL A 440 6.85 14.71 -29.91
CA VAL A 440 6.12 15.75 -30.67
C VAL A 440 7.05 16.70 -31.41
N LEU A 441 7.69 17.62 -30.69
CA LEU A 441 8.59 18.61 -31.30
C LEU A 441 10.06 18.26 -31.05
N ILE A 442 10.44 18.22 -29.76
CA ILE A 442 11.77 17.83 -29.31
C ILE A 442 11.63 16.64 -28.35
N GLY A 443 12.24 15.51 -28.67
CA GLY A 443 12.08 14.29 -27.90
C GLY A 443 12.31 13.05 -28.76
N ASN A 444 12.88 12.00 -28.19
CA ASN A 444 12.92 10.70 -28.85
C ASN A 444 11.54 10.04 -28.78
N GLY A 445 11.18 9.28 -29.81
CA GLY A 445 10.06 8.35 -29.71
C GLY A 445 10.40 7.26 -28.70
N GLY A 446 9.40 6.76 -27.97
CA GLY A 446 9.58 5.70 -26.99
C GLY A 446 9.95 4.38 -27.65
N ASN A 447 10.75 3.57 -26.97
CA ASN A 447 11.08 2.23 -27.45
C ASN A 447 9.85 1.32 -27.46
N ALA A 448 9.76 0.42 -28.44
CA ALA A 448 8.85 -0.70 -28.36
C ALA A 448 9.16 -1.59 -27.16
N GLY A 449 8.11 -2.15 -26.56
CA GLY A 449 8.22 -3.25 -25.62
C GLY A 449 8.64 -4.53 -26.34
N THR A 450 9.43 -5.35 -25.65
CA THR A 450 9.87 -6.66 -26.13
C THR A 450 8.87 -7.75 -25.73
N GLY A 451 8.60 -8.70 -26.61
CA GLY A 451 7.71 -9.84 -26.38
C GLY A 451 7.88 -10.88 -27.49
N THR A 452 6.94 -11.82 -27.63
CA THR A 452 6.94 -12.76 -28.76
C THR A 452 6.92 -12.05 -30.11
N VAL A 453 6.09 -11.01 -30.19
CA VAL A 453 6.23 -9.94 -31.19
C VAL A 453 6.66 -8.68 -30.47
N THR A 454 7.76 -8.08 -30.92
CA THR A 454 8.17 -6.75 -30.43
C THR A 454 7.19 -5.72 -30.95
N GLY A 455 6.73 -4.82 -30.07
CA GLY A 455 5.82 -3.74 -30.45
C GLY A 455 6.44 -2.77 -31.46
N THR A 456 5.69 -1.74 -31.81
CA THR A 456 6.19 -0.69 -32.71
C THR A 456 6.81 0.44 -31.89
N GLY A 457 8.02 0.87 -32.25
CA GLY A 457 8.64 2.04 -31.63
C GLY A 457 7.90 3.32 -32.00
N GLY A 458 7.94 4.30 -31.10
CA GLY A 458 7.37 5.62 -31.34
C GLY A 458 8.22 6.45 -32.29
N THR A 459 7.58 7.39 -32.98
CA THR A 459 8.26 8.40 -33.81
C THR A 459 8.91 9.48 -32.94
N GLY A 460 10.10 9.90 -33.34
CA GLY A 460 10.83 11.04 -32.77
C GLY A 460 10.16 12.38 -33.08
N GLY A 461 10.53 13.39 -32.31
CA GLY A 461 10.04 14.75 -32.49
C GLY A 461 10.39 15.31 -33.87
N THR A 462 9.50 16.12 -34.42
CA THR A 462 9.60 16.68 -35.78
C THR A 462 10.75 17.67 -35.99
N VAL A 463 11.38 18.16 -34.92
CA VAL A 463 12.54 19.07 -34.97
C VAL A 463 13.81 18.37 -34.53
N LEU A 464 13.76 17.67 -33.39
CA LEU A 464 14.91 16.96 -32.85
C LEU A 464 14.44 15.72 -32.07
N GLY A 465 14.96 14.56 -32.41
CA GLY A 465 14.59 13.32 -31.75
C GLY A 465 14.84 12.11 -32.61
N LEU A 466 15.42 11.07 -32.01
CA LEU A 466 15.53 9.77 -32.64
C LEU A 466 14.18 9.04 -32.56
N ASP A 467 13.87 8.26 -33.59
CA ASP A 467 12.79 7.28 -33.46
C ASP A 467 13.14 6.24 -32.40
N GLY A 468 12.11 5.70 -31.75
CA GLY A 468 12.27 4.63 -30.78
C GLY A 468 12.71 3.32 -31.43
N PHE A 469 13.29 2.43 -30.63
CA PHE A 469 13.63 1.09 -31.08
C PHE A 469 12.40 0.40 -31.70
N HIS A 470 12.58 -0.21 -32.88
CA HIS A 470 11.54 -0.88 -33.67
C HIS A 470 10.43 0.05 -34.22
N ALA A 471 10.72 1.34 -34.39
CA ALA A 471 9.80 2.27 -35.05
C ALA A 471 9.64 1.97 -36.54
N SER A 472 8.43 2.23 -37.05
CA SER A 472 8.15 2.11 -38.48
C SER A 472 8.93 3.16 -39.28
N LEU A 473 9.51 2.74 -40.41
CA LEU A 473 10.23 3.65 -41.30
C LEU A 473 9.28 4.72 -41.87
N SER A 474 9.58 5.98 -41.55
CA SER A 474 8.82 7.12 -42.08
C SER A 474 8.97 7.22 -43.60
N GLN A 475 7.86 7.49 -44.28
CA GLN A 475 7.84 7.78 -45.72
C GLN A 475 8.06 9.27 -46.03
N ASN A 476 8.20 10.10 -44.99
CA ASN A 476 8.45 11.54 -45.14
C ASN A 476 9.95 11.80 -45.37
N PRO A 477 10.36 12.37 -46.51
CA PRO A 477 11.77 12.65 -46.80
C PRO A 477 12.46 13.55 -45.77
N LEU A 478 11.73 14.48 -45.16
CA LEU A 478 12.29 15.39 -44.15
C LEU A 478 12.63 14.64 -42.85
N HIS A 479 11.80 13.68 -42.46
CA HIS A 479 12.05 12.85 -41.28
C HIS A 479 13.26 11.92 -41.51
N ILE A 480 13.35 11.32 -42.71
CA ILE A 480 14.51 10.50 -43.09
C ILE A 480 15.81 11.31 -43.02
N ALA A 481 15.82 12.51 -43.60
CA ALA A 481 16.98 13.41 -43.53
C ALA A 481 17.33 13.81 -42.09
N GLN A 482 16.32 14.08 -41.25
CA GLN A 482 16.52 14.35 -39.82
C GLN A 482 17.21 13.18 -39.11
N GLN A 483 16.76 11.93 -39.31
CA GLN A 483 17.37 10.75 -38.68
C GLN A 483 18.83 10.56 -39.13
N GLN A 484 19.16 10.83 -40.40
CA GLN A 484 20.55 10.77 -40.91
C GLN A 484 21.46 11.84 -40.28
N VAL A 485 20.96 13.06 -40.12
CA VAL A 485 21.69 14.13 -39.43
C VAL A 485 21.95 13.75 -37.98
N LEU A 486 20.95 13.19 -37.28
CA LEU A 486 21.12 12.73 -35.90
C LEU A 486 22.16 11.61 -35.77
N GLN A 487 22.20 10.66 -36.71
CA GLN A 487 23.27 9.65 -36.76
C GLN A 487 24.65 10.28 -36.93
N THR A 488 24.76 11.30 -37.78
CA THR A 488 26.02 12.05 -37.99
C THR A 488 26.45 12.79 -36.72
N ILE A 489 25.51 13.38 -35.99
CA ILE A 489 25.75 14.04 -34.69
C ILE A 489 26.20 13.02 -33.64
N ASN A 490 25.59 11.84 -33.62
CA ASN A 490 25.89 10.80 -32.63
C ASN A 490 27.24 10.11 -32.87
N ALA A 491 27.67 9.95 -34.13
CA ALA A 491 28.83 9.13 -34.47
C ALA A 491 30.13 9.51 -33.73
N PRO A 492 30.52 10.80 -33.61
CA PRO A 492 31.70 11.19 -32.85
C PRO A 492 31.59 10.85 -31.35
N VAL A 493 30.44 11.09 -30.74
CA VAL A 493 30.21 10.83 -29.31
C VAL A 493 30.16 9.33 -29.04
N GLN A 494 29.47 8.57 -29.89
CA GLN A 494 29.39 7.12 -29.78
C GLN A 494 30.75 6.45 -29.98
N SER A 495 31.59 6.95 -30.89
CA SER A 495 32.97 6.47 -31.05
C SER A 495 33.85 6.78 -29.84
N LEU A 496 33.63 7.92 -29.17
CA LEU A 496 34.46 8.36 -28.05
C LEU A 496 34.06 7.72 -26.72
N THR A 497 32.76 7.54 -26.48
CA THR A 497 32.22 7.13 -25.18
C THR A 497 31.45 5.82 -25.20
N GLY A 498 31.29 5.19 -26.37
CA GLY A 498 30.45 4.00 -26.54
C GLY A 498 28.94 4.26 -26.41
N ARG A 499 28.50 5.52 -26.35
CA ARG A 499 27.11 5.93 -26.13
C ARG A 499 26.74 7.10 -27.04
N PRO A 500 25.53 7.13 -27.64
CA PRO A 500 25.13 8.27 -28.45
C PRO A 500 24.94 9.54 -27.60
N LEU A 501 24.86 10.70 -28.26
CA LEU A 501 24.46 11.93 -27.59
C LEU A 501 22.93 11.99 -27.42
N ILE A 502 22.20 11.65 -28.48
CA ILE A 502 20.75 11.63 -28.56
C ILE A 502 20.29 10.25 -29.04
N GLY A 503 19.47 9.58 -28.25
CA GLY A 503 18.89 8.29 -28.62
C GLY A 503 18.58 7.48 -27.38
N ASN A 504 17.61 6.58 -27.48
CA ASN A 504 17.28 5.72 -26.36
C ASN A 504 18.27 4.55 -26.30
N GLY A 505 18.40 3.97 -25.12
CA GLY A 505 19.10 2.72 -24.96
C GLY A 505 18.37 1.60 -25.68
N THR A 506 19.11 0.69 -26.27
CA THR A 506 18.58 -0.55 -26.86
C THR A 506 18.00 -1.44 -25.75
N PRO A 507 16.76 -1.93 -25.90
CA PRO A 507 16.22 -2.96 -25.01
C PRO A 507 17.05 -4.25 -25.04
N GLY A 508 17.15 -4.94 -23.91
CA GLY A 508 17.65 -6.30 -23.85
C GLY A 508 16.76 -7.23 -24.68
N ALA A 509 17.34 -8.25 -25.30
CA ALA A 509 16.57 -9.17 -26.14
C ALA A 509 15.55 -9.95 -25.31
N ALA A 510 14.34 -10.17 -25.83
CA ALA A 510 13.34 -11.01 -25.18
C ALA A 510 13.89 -12.43 -24.96
N GLY A 511 13.66 -13.00 -23.78
CA GLY A 511 14.14 -14.34 -23.44
C GLY A 511 15.62 -14.41 -23.09
N SER A 512 16.35 -13.29 -23.02
CA SER A 512 17.79 -13.30 -22.73
C SER A 512 18.13 -12.98 -21.27
N GLY A 513 17.22 -12.34 -20.53
CA GLY A 513 17.54 -11.74 -19.23
C GLY A 513 18.61 -10.65 -19.28
N ALA A 514 18.97 -10.15 -20.48
CA ALA A 514 20.03 -9.17 -20.63
C ALA A 514 19.58 -7.77 -20.24
N ASP A 515 20.50 -7.00 -19.64
CA ASP A 515 20.24 -5.61 -19.28
C ASP A 515 19.96 -4.74 -20.50
N GLY A 516 19.08 -3.77 -20.33
CA GLY A 516 18.90 -2.68 -21.26
C GLY A 516 20.10 -1.75 -21.23
N THR A 517 20.52 -1.29 -22.41
CA THR A 517 21.66 -0.35 -22.47
C THR A 517 21.27 1.05 -22.00
N PRO A 518 22.21 1.86 -21.52
CA PRO A 518 21.92 3.25 -21.15
C PRO A 518 21.49 4.11 -22.35
N GLY A 519 20.63 5.09 -22.11
CA GLY A 519 20.28 6.13 -23.09
C GLY A 519 21.46 7.03 -23.46
N GLY A 520 21.26 7.85 -24.48
CA GLY A 520 22.23 8.84 -24.94
C GLY A 520 22.53 9.90 -23.87
N TRP A 521 23.72 10.50 -23.91
CA TRP A 521 24.19 11.39 -22.83
C TRP A 521 23.31 12.61 -22.59
N LEU A 522 22.76 13.22 -23.65
CA LEU A 522 21.94 14.43 -23.56
C LEU A 522 20.45 14.10 -23.48
N LEU A 523 19.95 13.35 -24.46
CA LEU A 523 18.53 13.02 -24.56
C LEU A 523 18.36 11.55 -24.90
N GLY A 524 17.78 10.78 -23.99
CA GLY A 524 17.63 9.34 -24.19
C GLY A 524 17.05 8.64 -23.00
N ASP A 525 15.98 7.89 -23.24
CA ASP A 525 15.46 6.96 -22.26
C ASP A 525 16.40 5.75 -22.16
N GLY A 526 16.39 5.09 -21.02
CA GLY A 526 17.07 3.81 -20.87
C GLY A 526 16.43 2.70 -21.69
N GLY A 527 17.23 1.76 -22.17
CA GLY A 527 16.69 0.53 -22.77
C GLY A 527 15.98 -0.31 -21.71
N ALA A 528 14.86 -0.94 -22.07
CA ALA A 528 14.24 -1.90 -21.17
C ALA A 528 15.12 -3.14 -20.98
N GLY A 529 15.13 -3.74 -19.79
CA GLY A 529 15.74 -5.04 -19.57
C GLY A 529 14.97 -6.14 -20.31
N GLY A 530 15.70 -7.11 -20.86
CA GLY A 530 15.11 -8.27 -21.50
C GLY A 530 14.46 -9.18 -20.47
N ALA A 531 13.25 -9.67 -20.76
CA ALA A 531 12.66 -10.78 -20.00
C ALA A 531 13.60 -12.01 -20.06
N ALA A 532 13.61 -12.80 -19.00
CA ALA A 532 14.38 -14.04 -18.93
C ALA A 532 13.82 -15.12 -19.87
N GLU A 533 14.62 -16.16 -20.13
CA GLU A 533 14.20 -17.28 -20.97
C GLU A 533 13.10 -18.09 -20.26
N SER A 534 11.95 -18.27 -20.89
CA SER A 534 10.85 -19.06 -20.30
C SER A 534 11.31 -20.47 -19.93
N GLY A 535 10.92 -20.95 -18.75
CA GLY A 535 11.36 -22.26 -18.26
C GLY A 535 12.76 -22.27 -17.62
N SER A 536 13.52 -21.17 -17.63
CA SER A 536 14.89 -21.17 -17.12
C SER A 536 15.01 -20.88 -15.61
N GLY A 537 14.03 -20.17 -15.03
CA GLY A 537 14.15 -19.62 -13.67
C GLY A 537 15.15 -18.47 -13.54
N LEU A 538 15.68 -17.94 -14.65
CA LEU A 538 16.64 -16.83 -14.63
C LEU A 538 15.94 -15.50 -14.31
N SER A 539 16.71 -14.57 -13.78
CA SER A 539 16.22 -13.22 -13.50
C SER A 539 16.15 -12.37 -14.77
N GLY A 540 15.20 -11.45 -14.80
CA GLY A 540 15.10 -10.47 -15.88
C GLY A 540 16.24 -9.45 -15.81
N GLY A 541 16.60 -8.88 -16.96
CA GLY A 541 17.66 -7.89 -17.05
C GLY A 541 17.26 -6.56 -16.41
N ALA A 542 18.22 -5.81 -15.89
CA ALA A 542 17.98 -4.46 -15.41
C ALA A 542 17.66 -3.51 -16.57
N GLY A 543 16.86 -2.48 -16.31
CA GLY A 543 16.66 -1.37 -17.22
C GLY A 543 17.90 -0.47 -17.26
N GLY A 544 18.20 0.05 -18.45
CA GLY A 544 19.28 1.00 -18.65
C GLY A 544 18.99 2.34 -17.99
N ALA A 545 20.03 3.05 -17.55
CA ALA A 545 19.88 4.42 -17.08
C ALA A 545 19.65 5.40 -18.24
N ALA A 546 18.88 6.46 -18.01
CA ALA A 546 18.73 7.55 -18.94
C ALA A 546 19.96 8.48 -18.99
N GLY A 547 19.92 9.44 -19.91
CA GLY A 547 20.92 10.50 -20.08
C GLY A 547 20.79 11.67 -19.10
N LEU A 548 21.03 12.88 -19.60
CA LEU A 548 20.72 14.12 -18.89
C LEU A 548 19.20 14.32 -18.78
N PHE A 549 18.49 14.01 -19.86
CA PHE A 549 17.04 14.04 -19.99
C PHE A 549 16.53 12.69 -20.53
N GLY A 550 15.50 12.14 -19.90
CA GLY A 550 14.87 10.88 -20.32
C GLY A 550 14.47 10.02 -19.13
N THR A 551 13.58 9.05 -19.36
CA THR A 551 13.14 8.10 -18.33
C THR A 551 14.03 6.88 -18.29
N GLY A 552 14.23 6.32 -17.10
CA GLY A 552 14.95 5.07 -16.94
C GLY A 552 14.22 3.92 -17.65
N GLY A 553 14.99 2.95 -18.15
CA GLY A 553 14.43 1.77 -18.78
C GLY A 553 13.69 0.90 -17.76
N ASN A 554 12.60 0.25 -18.17
CA ASN A 554 11.93 -0.72 -17.31
C ASN A 554 12.81 -1.97 -17.13
N GLY A 555 12.76 -2.65 -15.99
CA GLY A 555 13.38 -3.95 -15.80
C GLY A 555 12.63 -5.07 -16.52
N GLY A 556 13.36 -6.12 -16.92
CA GLY A 556 12.80 -7.31 -17.55
C GLY A 556 12.11 -8.24 -16.55
N GLY A 557 11.13 -9.00 -17.01
CA GLY A 557 10.49 -10.03 -16.20
C GLY A 557 11.41 -11.22 -15.92
N GLY A 558 11.33 -11.78 -14.71
CA GLY A 558 11.97 -13.04 -14.36
C GLY A 558 11.19 -14.26 -14.89
N ALA A 559 11.88 -15.35 -15.15
CA ALA A 559 11.29 -16.55 -15.74
C ALA A 559 10.80 -17.53 -14.67
N ALA A 560 9.76 -18.28 -15.01
CA ALA A 560 9.33 -19.42 -14.20
C ALA A 560 10.10 -20.69 -14.62
N PRO A 561 10.77 -21.42 -13.71
CA PRO A 561 11.36 -22.72 -14.05
C PRO A 561 10.32 -23.84 -13.94
N PRO A 562 10.49 -24.98 -14.62
CA PRO A 562 9.63 -26.14 -14.44
C PRO A 562 9.65 -26.69 -13.00
N THR A 563 10.74 -26.47 -12.27
CA THR A 563 10.89 -26.76 -10.83
C THR A 563 11.77 -25.71 -10.15
N GLY A 564 11.47 -25.37 -8.90
CA GLY A 564 12.26 -24.45 -8.08
C GLY A 564 11.70 -23.03 -8.03
N THR A 565 12.58 -22.09 -7.68
CA THR A 565 12.24 -20.68 -7.45
C THR A 565 12.17 -19.90 -8.75
N GLY A 566 11.14 -19.08 -8.91
CA GLY A 566 11.04 -18.12 -10.01
C GLY A 566 12.20 -17.13 -9.99
N GLY A 567 12.65 -16.72 -11.17
CA GLY A 567 13.66 -15.69 -11.32
C GLY A 567 13.17 -14.33 -10.85
N THR A 568 14.07 -13.48 -10.34
CA THR A 568 13.68 -12.13 -9.93
C THR A 568 13.42 -11.23 -11.14
N GLY A 569 12.56 -10.23 -10.98
CA GLY A 569 12.44 -9.16 -11.94
C GLY A 569 13.67 -8.25 -11.92
N GLY A 570 14.06 -7.74 -13.08
CA GLY A 570 15.18 -6.81 -13.19
C GLY A 570 14.86 -5.45 -12.57
N ALA A 571 15.86 -4.76 -12.04
CA ALA A 571 15.66 -3.41 -11.52
C ALA A 571 15.32 -2.42 -12.65
N GLY A 572 14.51 -1.40 -12.36
CA GLY A 572 14.32 -0.26 -13.24
C GLY A 572 15.57 0.62 -13.30
N GLY A 573 15.86 1.18 -14.46
CA GLY A 573 16.98 2.08 -14.66
C GLY A 573 16.76 3.46 -14.04
N ALA A 574 17.83 4.17 -13.73
CA ALA A 574 17.72 5.54 -13.22
C ALA A 574 17.19 6.51 -14.29
N GLY A 575 16.37 7.47 -13.87
CA GLY A 575 15.93 8.60 -14.68
C GLY A 575 17.05 9.59 -14.98
N GLY A 576 16.81 10.46 -15.95
CA GLY A 576 17.83 11.36 -16.46
C GLY A 576 18.28 12.38 -15.44
N TRP A 577 19.57 12.70 -15.37
CA TRP A 577 20.15 13.42 -14.23
C TRP A 577 19.43 14.75 -13.89
N ILE A 578 18.97 15.51 -14.89
CA ILE A 578 18.15 16.71 -14.66
C ILE A 578 16.68 16.35 -14.56
N SER A 579 16.12 15.64 -15.56
CA SER A 579 14.69 15.36 -15.57
C SER A 579 14.38 14.04 -16.24
N GLY A 580 13.44 13.32 -15.65
CA GLY A 580 12.93 12.04 -16.09
C GLY A 580 12.84 11.06 -14.93
N ASN A 581 11.81 10.22 -14.98
CA ASN A 581 11.52 9.27 -13.92
C ASN A 581 12.46 8.09 -13.96
N GLY A 582 12.62 7.43 -12.81
CA GLY A 582 13.16 6.08 -12.79
C GLY A 582 12.26 5.11 -13.54
N GLY A 583 12.86 4.08 -14.11
CA GLY A 583 12.15 2.99 -14.78
C GLY A 583 11.43 2.09 -13.79
N ILE A 584 10.42 1.37 -14.27
CA ILE A 584 9.66 0.41 -13.47
C ILE A 584 10.50 -0.85 -13.25
N GLY A 585 10.44 -1.46 -12.08
CA GLY A 585 11.03 -2.78 -11.83
C GLY A 585 10.27 -3.91 -12.54
N GLY A 586 11.00 -4.90 -13.03
CA GLY A 586 10.41 -6.06 -13.71
C GLY A 586 9.60 -6.95 -12.77
N ALA A 587 8.63 -7.69 -13.33
CA ALA A 587 7.87 -8.69 -12.58
C ALA A 587 8.76 -9.90 -12.22
N GLY A 588 8.57 -10.49 -11.04
CA GLY A 588 9.16 -11.76 -10.67
C GLY A 588 8.51 -12.95 -11.39
N GLY A 589 9.30 -13.97 -11.70
CA GLY A 589 8.83 -15.20 -12.34
C GLY A 589 8.06 -16.12 -11.40
N GLY A 590 7.20 -16.97 -11.96
CA GLY A 590 6.45 -17.96 -11.18
C GLY A 590 7.33 -19.05 -10.56
N GLY A 591 6.99 -19.51 -9.35
CA GLY A 591 7.65 -20.65 -8.70
C GLY A 591 6.88 -21.96 -8.91
N HIS A 592 7.59 -23.08 -9.05
CA HIS A 592 6.98 -24.41 -9.26
C HIS A 592 7.61 -25.48 -8.35
N ASN A 593 6.80 -26.41 -7.83
CA ASN A 593 7.19 -27.53 -6.98
C ASN A 593 6.75 -28.84 -7.65
N LEU A 594 7.71 -29.48 -8.31
CA LEU A 594 7.62 -30.88 -8.73
C LEU A 594 8.78 -31.61 -8.06
N GLY A 595 8.52 -32.28 -6.92
CA GLY A 595 9.53 -33.11 -6.23
C GLY A 595 9.82 -32.81 -4.76
N GLY A 596 9.05 -31.96 -4.07
CA GLY A 596 9.10 -31.86 -2.60
C GLY A 596 10.00 -30.75 -2.02
N VAL A 597 10.63 -29.92 -2.86
CA VAL A 597 11.31 -28.68 -2.44
C VAL A 597 10.41 -27.50 -2.79
N GLY A 598 10.00 -26.69 -1.79
CA GLY A 598 9.10 -25.54 -1.97
C GLY A 598 9.58 -24.59 -3.08
N GLY A 599 8.72 -24.32 -4.07
CA GLY A 599 8.97 -23.24 -5.04
C GLY A 599 8.64 -21.89 -4.40
N LEU A 600 9.49 -20.89 -4.61
CA LEU A 600 9.22 -19.50 -4.26
C LEU A 600 8.93 -18.75 -5.55
N GLY A 601 7.93 -17.87 -5.56
CA GLY A 601 7.81 -16.85 -6.59
C GLY A 601 9.04 -15.94 -6.56
N GLY A 602 9.50 -15.50 -7.73
CA GLY A 602 10.61 -14.57 -7.82
C GLY A 602 10.23 -13.20 -7.25
N ALA A 603 11.19 -12.51 -6.64
CA ALA A 603 10.93 -11.13 -6.19
C ALA A 603 10.73 -10.20 -7.40
N GLY A 604 9.87 -9.19 -7.25
CA GLY A 604 9.80 -8.09 -8.20
C GLY A 604 11.06 -7.23 -8.14
N GLY A 605 11.43 -6.65 -9.28
CA GLY A 605 12.57 -5.75 -9.39
C GLY A 605 12.33 -4.41 -8.69
N THR A 606 13.39 -3.78 -8.19
CA THR A 606 13.27 -2.44 -7.60
C THR A 606 13.00 -1.39 -8.67
N GLY A 607 12.18 -0.38 -8.38
CA GLY A 607 12.04 0.79 -9.23
C GLY A 607 13.33 1.61 -9.28
N GLY A 608 13.59 2.23 -10.42
CA GLY A 608 14.76 3.09 -10.61
C GLY A 608 14.61 4.43 -9.88
N ASN A 609 15.72 5.08 -9.53
CA ASN A 609 15.68 6.41 -8.93
C ASN A 609 15.34 7.47 -9.99
N GLY A 610 14.61 8.50 -9.59
CA GLY A 610 14.36 9.68 -10.42
C GLY A 610 15.58 10.58 -10.57
N GLY A 611 15.59 11.36 -11.65
CA GLY A 611 16.51 12.49 -11.84
C GLY A 611 16.27 13.65 -10.88
N LEU A 612 16.99 14.76 -10.98
CA LEU A 612 16.84 15.95 -10.13
C LEU A 612 15.38 16.43 -9.95
N PHE A 613 14.58 16.37 -11.02
CA PHE A 613 13.14 16.67 -11.06
C PHE A 613 12.25 15.43 -11.32
N GLY A 614 12.84 14.24 -11.34
CA GLY A 614 12.14 13.00 -11.71
C GLY A 614 11.52 12.29 -10.53
N ALA A 615 10.38 11.63 -10.75
CA ALA A 615 9.81 10.71 -9.77
C ALA A 615 10.58 9.38 -9.74
N GLY A 616 10.51 8.69 -8.61
CA GLY A 616 10.98 7.32 -8.53
C GLY A 616 10.14 6.37 -9.39
N GLY A 617 10.78 5.36 -9.95
CA GLY A 617 10.12 4.29 -10.69
C GLY A 617 9.35 3.35 -9.76
N GLN A 618 8.31 2.71 -10.28
CA GLN A 618 7.51 1.74 -9.53
C GLN A 618 8.32 0.46 -9.28
N GLY A 619 8.11 -0.18 -8.13
CA GLY A 619 8.58 -1.54 -7.89
C GLY A 619 7.82 -2.56 -8.74
N GLY A 620 8.49 -3.62 -9.15
CA GLY A 620 7.89 -4.73 -9.89
C GLY A 620 7.07 -5.65 -8.99
N VAL A 621 6.10 -6.36 -9.56
CA VAL A 621 5.30 -7.35 -8.82
C VAL A 621 6.12 -8.60 -8.49
N GLY A 622 5.86 -9.20 -7.34
CA GLY A 622 6.38 -10.51 -7.00
C GLY A 622 5.70 -11.62 -7.82
N GLY A 623 6.44 -12.68 -8.11
CA GLY A 623 5.96 -13.83 -8.88
C GLY A 623 5.01 -14.71 -8.08
N THR A 624 4.13 -15.43 -8.79
CA THR A 624 3.14 -16.33 -8.19
C THR A 624 3.71 -17.73 -7.92
N CYS A 625 3.19 -18.48 -6.95
CA CYS A 625 3.53 -19.89 -6.75
C CYS A 625 2.31 -20.75 -6.42
N LEU A 626 1.89 -21.60 -7.37
CA LEU A 626 0.66 -22.41 -7.29
C LEU A 626 0.90 -23.92 -7.22
N THR A 627 2.00 -24.36 -6.61
CA THR A 627 2.28 -25.80 -6.45
C THR A 627 2.98 -26.10 -5.12
N GLY A 628 2.56 -27.14 -4.39
CA GLY A 628 3.20 -27.58 -3.14
C GLY A 628 3.11 -26.55 -2.00
N ILE A 629 4.15 -26.45 -1.16
CA ILE A 629 4.29 -25.46 -0.06
C ILE A 629 4.72 -24.08 -0.60
N GLY A 630 4.07 -23.62 -1.67
CA GLY A 630 4.53 -22.51 -2.50
C GLY A 630 4.36 -21.14 -1.85
N ILE A 631 5.40 -20.30 -1.86
CA ILE A 631 5.34 -18.93 -1.30
C ILE A 631 5.39 -17.92 -2.44
N GLY A 632 4.53 -16.91 -2.39
CA GLY A 632 4.54 -15.81 -3.35
C GLY A 632 5.80 -14.96 -3.23
N GLY A 633 6.29 -14.44 -4.36
CA GLY A 633 7.45 -13.57 -4.39
C GLY A 633 7.17 -12.21 -3.76
N THR A 634 8.18 -11.59 -3.15
CA THR A 634 8.01 -10.24 -2.60
C THR A 634 7.91 -9.21 -3.73
N GLY A 635 7.11 -8.18 -3.55
CA GLY A 635 7.11 -7.03 -4.43
C GLY A 635 8.41 -6.23 -4.32
N GLY A 636 8.82 -5.62 -5.43
CA GLY A 636 10.00 -4.77 -5.49
C GLY A 636 9.79 -3.43 -4.80
N THR A 637 10.84 -2.83 -4.25
CA THR A 637 10.73 -1.50 -3.65
C THR A 637 10.57 -0.43 -4.72
N GLY A 638 9.80 0.62 -4.43
CA GLY A 638 9.76 1.81 -5.27
C GLY A 638 11.09 2.56 -5.26
N GLY A 639 11.41 3.23 -6.36
CA GLY A 639 12.60 4.05 -6.50
C GLY A 639 12.48 5.39 -5.78
N THR A 640 13.60 6.00 -5.45
CA THR A 640 13.61 7.32 -4.76
C THR A 640 13.34 8.46 -5.73
N GLY A 641 12.65 9.50 -5.25
CA GLY A 641 12.41 10.74 -6.00
C GLY A 641 13.65 11.65 -6.07
N GLY A 642 13.60 12.61 -7.00
CA GLY A 642 14.66 13.58 -7.28
C GLY A 642 14.93 14.63 -6.22
N LEU A 643 16.21 15.02 -6.06
CA LEU A 643 16.70 15.97 -5.05
C LEU A 643 15.97 17.33 -4.98
N LEU A 644 15.57 17.94 -6.11
CA LEU A 644 15.06 19.32 -6.17
C LEU A 644 13.64 19.47 -6.72
N GLY A 645 13.00 18.39 -7.17
CA GLY A 645 11.62 18.49 -7.65
C GLY A 645 10.71 18.94 -6.50
N PRO A 646 10.08 20.14 -6.55
CA PRO A 646 9.13 20.51 -5.50
C PRO A 646 7.90 19.58 -5.45
N LEU A 647 7.83 18.55 -6.31
CA LEU A 647 6.66 17.73 -6.59
C LEU A 647 7.00 16.29 -7.04
N SER A 648 8.27 15.86 -7.01
CA SER A 648 8.65 14.51 -7.47
C SER A 648 8.63 13.52 -6.32
N GLY A 649 7.59 12.67 -6.29
CA GLY A 649 7.43 11.65 -5.27
C GLY A 649 8.31 10.42 -5.49
N GLY A 650 8.48 9.63 -4.44
CA GLY A 650 9.03 8.28 -4.58
C GLY A 650 8.08 7.39 -5.37
N GLY A 651 8.62 6.38 -6.04
CA GLY A 651 7.80 5.36 -6.72
C GLY A 651 7.06 4.50 -5.71
N ALA A 652 5.89 3.97 -6.05
CA ALA A 652 5.24 3.00 -5.19
C ALA A 652 5.98 1.65 -5.21
N GLY A 653 5.84 0.88 -4.14
CA GLY A 653 6.30 -0.51 -4.11
C GLY A 653 5.41 -1.39 -4.98
N GLY A 654 5.99 -2.46 -5.52
CA GLY A 654 5.23 -3.47 -6.25
C GLY A 654 4.48 -4.40 -5.30
N ASP A 655 3.42 -5.03 -5.78
CA ASP A 655 2.64 -5.97 -4.97
C ASP A 655 3.39 -7.30 -4.78
N GLY A 656 3.17 -7.95 -3.65
CA GLY A 656 3.62 -9.31 -3.42
C GLY A 656 2.80 -10.31 -4.25
N GLY A 657 3.46 -11.34 -4.77
CA GLY A 657 2.82 -12.37 -5.56
C GLY A 657 2.00 -13.34 -4.72
N MET A 658 1.13 -14.11 -5.36
CA MET A 658 0.33 -15.14 -4.66
C MET A 658 1.16 -16.35 -4.29
N GLY A 659 0.81 -17.02 -3.19
CA GLY A 659 1.34 -18.35 -2.88
C GLY A 659 0.26 -19.31 -2.39
N ILE A 660 0.33 -20.58 -2.79
CA ILE A 660 -0.55 -21.62 -2.24
C ILE A 660 -0.34 -21.81 -0.74
N SER A 661 0.85 -21.56 -0.21
CA SER A 661 1.08 -21.46 1.23
C SER A 661 0.89 -20.00 1.64
N SER A 662 1.93 -19.18 1.53
CA SER A 662 1.87 -17.79 1.97
C SER A 662 1.99 -16.83 0.80
N GLY A 663 1.25 -15.73 0.88
CA GLY A 663 1.42 -14.63 -0.06
C GLY A 663 2.75 -13.91 0.13
N GLY A 664 3.23 -13.29 -0.94
CA GLY A 664 4.43 -12.47 -0.93
C GLY A 664 4.21 -11.13 -0.23
N VAL A 665 5.24 -10.61 0.42
CA VAL A 665 5.19 -9.28 1.04
C VAL A 665 5.20 -8.19 -0.04
N GLY A 666 4.38 -7.16 0.11
CA GLY A 666 4.40 -5.98 -0.74
C GLY A 666 5.68 -5.17 -0.59
N GLY A 667 6.15 -4.59 -1.69
CA GLY A 667 7.36 -3.77 -1.71
C GLY A 667 7.17 -2.46 -0.96
N ARG A 668 8.23 -1.94 -0.34
CA ARG A 668 8.20 -0.62 0.28
C ARG A 668 8.09 0.47 -0.79
N GLY A 669 7.31 1.52 -0.53
CA GLY A 669 7.33 2.74 -1.32
C GLY A 669 8.68 3.46 -1.24
N GLY A 670 9.11 4.04 -2.34
CA GLY A 670 10.34 4.82 -2.42
C GLY A 670 10.22 6.13 -1.64
N ASP A 671 11.32 6.57 -1.06
CA ASP A 671 11.37 7.87 -0.38
C ASP A 671 11.33 9.01 -1.43
N ALA A 672 10.76 10.15 -1.05
CA ALA A 672 10.85 11.36 -1.85
C ALA A 672 12.29 11.93 -1.87
N GLY A 673 12.48 12.95 -2.70
CA GLY A 673 13.75 13.68 -2.77
C GLY A 673 14.09 14.46 -1.49
N LEU A 674 15.36 14.86 -1.35
CA LEU A 674 15.86 15.51 -0.14
C LEU A 674 15.13 16.82 0.21
N LEU A 675 14.73 17.68 -0.75
CA LEU A 675 14.07 18.94 -0.41
C LEU A 675 12.54 18.82 -0.26
N GLY A 676 11.88 18.11 -1.17
CA GLY A 676 10.42 17.96 -1.12
C GLY A 676 9.88 16.88 -2.03
N GLY A 677 8.58 16.59 -1.88
CA GLY A 677 7.86 15.55 -2.61
C GLY A 677 7.22 14.54 -1.67
N SER A 678 6.19 13.84 -2.15
CA SER A 678 5.49 12.81 -1.39
C SER A 678 6.24 11.48 -1.41
N GLY A 679 6.24 10.74 -0.31
CA GLY A 679 6.71 9.36 -0.34
C GLY A 679 5.84 8.50 -1.26
N GLY A 680 6.44 7.47 -1.87
CA GLY A 680 5.69 6.50 -2.68
C GLY A 680 4.82 5.59 -1.81
N GLY A 681 3.69 5.12 -2.35
CA GLY A 681 2.85 4.14 -1.65
C GLY A 681 3.55 2.79 -1.46
N GLY A 682 3.25 2.07 -0.39
CA GLY A 682 3.65 0.68 -0.25
C GLY A 682 2.83 -0.24 -1.16
N GLY A 683 3.45 -1.30 -1.69
CA GLY A 683 2.77 -2.32 -2.46
C GLY A 683 1.90 -3.22 -1.60
N PHE A 684 0.89 -3.83 -2.18
CA PHE A 684 -0.01 -4.74 -1.47
C PHE A 684 0.66 -6.08 -1.16
N GLY A 685 0.25 -6.71 -0.07
CA GLY A 685 0.62 -8.09 0.22
C GLY A 685 -0.16 -9.07 -0.65
N GLY A 686 0.52 -10.09 -1.17
CA GLY A 686 -0.10 -11.13 -1.99
C GLY A 686 -1.04 -12.02 -1.18
N PRO A 687 -2.06 -12.63 -1.80
CA PRO A 687 -2.91 -13.62 -1.15
C PRO A 687 -2.15 -14.94 -0.88
N GLY A 688 -2.48 -15.59 0.24
CA GLY A 688 -1.98 -16.91 0.63
C GLY A 688 -3.12 -17.94 0.65
N GLU A 689 -3.03 -19.05 -0.08
CA GLU A 689 -4.16 -19.98 -0.11
C GLU A 689 -4.26 -20.85 1.15
N ASN A 690 -3.16 -21.40 1.69
CA ASN A 690 -3.17 -22.34 2.83
C ASN A 690 -2.53 -21.80 4.11
N GLU A 691 -1.72 -20.74 4.02
CA GLU A 691 -1.04 -20.11 5.16
C GLU A 691 -1.28 -18.59 5.18
N ALA A 692 -0.34 -17.78 5.67
CA ALA A 692 -0.54 -16.37 5.93
C ALA A 692 -0.60 -15.52 4.64
N GLY A 693 -1.41 -14.45 4.70
CA GLY A 693 -1.43 -13.44 3.66
C GLY A 693 -0.11 -12.66 3.72
N GLY A 694 0.36 -12.20 2.58
CA GLY A 694 1.55 -11.35 2.53
C GLY A 694 1.29 -10.04 3.27
N ASN A 695 2.28 -9.52 3.99
CA ASN A 695 2.14 -8.18 4.57
C ASN A 695 2.16 -7.12 3.46
N GLY A 696 1.45 -6.02 3.66
CA GLY A 696 1.60 -4.83 2.84
C GLY A 696 2.96 -4.16 3.08
N GLY A 697 3.50 -3.55 2.03
CA GLY A 697 4.72 -2.76 2.12
C GLY A 697 4.49 -1.44 2.83
N ALA A 698 5.50 -0.94 3.53
CA ALA A 698 5.43 0.39 4.14
C ALA A 698 5.47 1.49 3.07
N GLY A 699 4.86 2.64 3.37
CA GLY A 699 5.00 3.85 2.57
C GLY A 699 6.42 4.43 2.64
N GLY A 700 6.80 5.13 1.58
CA GLY A 700 8.04 5.92 1.55
C GLY A 700 7.92 7.19 2.39
N ASN A 701 9.03 7.71 2.87
CA ASN A 701 9.06 8.99 3.58
C ASN A 701 9.02 10.16 2.60
N ALA A 702 8.46 11.28 3.04
CA ALA A 702 8.55 12.55 2.32
C ALA A 702 9.95 13.17 2.42
N GLY A 703 10.13 14.28 1.70
CA GLY A 703 11.38 15.05 1.72
C GLY A 703 11.67 15.76 3.04
N LEU A 704 12.80 16.47 3.13
CA LEU A 704 13.17 17.16 4.37
C LEU A 704 12.24 18.34 4.68
N ALA A 705 11.86 19.14 3.68
CA ALA A 705 11.13 20.39 3.91
C ALA A 705 9.63 20.28 3.62
N PHE A 706 9.23 19.62 2.52
CA PHE A 706 7.82 19.58 2.09
C PHE A 706 7.39 18.18 1.65
N GLY A 707 6.10 17.87 1.84
CA GLY A 707 5.45 16.69 1.28
C GLY A 707 4.92 15.69 2.32
N ASP A 708 3.96 14.89 1.86
CA ASP A 708 3.30 13.87 2.67
C ASP A 708 4.03 12.53 2.61
N GLY A 709 4.01 11.78 3.72
CA GLY A 709 4.46 10.40 3.72
C GLY A 709 3.61 9.54 2.80
N GLY A 710 4.23 8.54 2.19
CA GLY A 710 3.53 7.56 1.35
C GLY A 710 2.57 6.71 2.18
N ILE A 711 1.48 6.28 1.57
CA ILE A 711 0.48 5.42 2.21
C ILE A 711 1.03 3.98 2.29
N GLY A 712 0.79 3.28 3.38
CA GLY A 712 1.13 1.86 3.49
C GLY A 712 0.24 0.97 2.63
N GLY A 713 0.80 -0.11 2.06
CA GLY A 713 0.04 -1.08 1.27
C GLY A 713 -0.85 -1.95 2.14
N ALA A 714 -2.00 -2.40 1.64
CA ALA A 714 -2.85 -3.33 2.39
C ALA A 714 -2.24 -4.74 2.45
N GLY A 715 -2.54 -5.49 3.51
CA GLY A 715 -2.15 -6.88 3.66
C GLY A 715 -3.00 -7.84 2.80
N GLY A 716 -2.39 -8.97 2.42
CA GLY A 716 -3.02 -10.00 1.60
C GLY A 716 -4.00 -10.88 2.39
N SER A 717 -4.96 -11.46 1.67
CA SER A 717 -6.02 -12.31 2.27
C SER A 717 -5.66 -13.80 2.27
N THR A 718 -6.32 -14.62 3.12
CA THR A 718 -6.09 -16.08 3.21
C THR A 718 -7.35 -16.94 3.10
N HIS A 719 -7.26 -18.14 2.50
CA HIS A 719 -8.44 -18.98 2.10
C HIS A 719 -8.52 -20.41 2.67
N GLY A 720 -7.47 -20.96 3.29
CA GLY A 720 -7.30 -22.43 3.43
C GLY A 720 -7.06 -22.96 4.84
N ALA A 721 -7.19 -24.29 4.97
CA ALA A 721 -7.50 -25.08 6.17
C ALA A 721 -6.50 -25.05 7.34
N ILE A 722 -5.41 -24.28 7.27
CA ILE A 722 -4.40 -24.20 8.33
C ILE A 722 -4.49 -22.83 9.03
N PHE A 723 -4.43 -22.89 10.35
CA PHE A 723 -4.57 -21.80 11.30
C PHE A 723 -3.52 -20.67 11.11
N LYS A 724 -3.72 -19.72 10.18
CA LYS A 724 -2.80 -18.59 9.94
C LYS A 724 -3.50 -17.25 9.66
N PRO A 725 -2.89 -16.11 10.07
CA PRO A 725 -3.53 -14.81 10.00
C PRO A 725 -3.54 -14.20 8.59
N GLY A 726 -4.43 -13.24 8.38
CA GLY A 726 -4.34 -12.31 7.25
C GLY A 726 -3.06 -11.48 7.32
N GLY A 727 -2.60 -10.98 6.17
CA GLY A 727 -1.41 -10.14 6.10
C GLY A 727 -1.58 -8.83 6.86
N ILE A 728 -0.53 -8.36 7.53
CA ILE A 728 -0.54 -7.07 8.21
C ILE A 728 -0.48 -5.96 7.15
N GLY A 729 -1.28 -4.91 7.31
CA GLY A 729 -1.17 -3.71 6.49
C GLY A 729 0.13 -2.96 6.77
N GLY A 730 0.77 -2.43 5.73
CA GLY A 730 2.01 -1.69 5.85
C GLY A 730 1.81 -0.35 6.56
N ASP A 731 2.85 0.13 7.23
CA ASP A 731 2.81 1.44 7.88
C ASP A 731 2.88 2.58 6.86
N GLY A 732 2.25 3.70 7.18
CA GLY A 732 2.43 4.94 6.44
C GLY A 732 3.81 5.54 6.67
N GLY A 733 4.38 6.14 5.63
CA GLY A 733 5.66 6.82 5.70
C GLY A 733 5.59 8.13 6.47
N ALA A 734 6.75 8.62 6.92
CA ALA A 734 6.82 9.90 7.63
C ALA A 734 6.60 11.08 6.68
N GLY A 735 5.87 12.09 7.15
CA GLY A 735 5.77 13.38 6.50
C GLY A 735 7.07 14.18 6.59
N ALA A 736 7.15 15.26 5.82
CA ALA A 736 8.37 16.04 5.77
C ALA A 736 8.72 16.69 7.11
N ARG A 737 10.01 16.92 7.37
CA ARG A 737 10.46 17.42 8.68
C ARG A 737 9.97 18.82 8.99
N LEU A 738 9.68 19.65 7.99
CA LEU A 738 9.20 21.02 8.17
C LEU A 738 7.67 21.13 7.97
N PHE A 739 7.18 20.85 6.77
CA PHE A 739 5.74 20.88 6.44
C PHE A 739 5.31 19.61 5.72
N GLY A 740 4.48 18.79 6.36
CA GLY A 740 4.00 17.58 5.72
C GLY A 740 3.22 16.69 6.67
N ASN A 741 2.26 15.96 6.12
CA ASN A 741 1.49 15.00 6.90
C ASN A 741 2.13 13.61 6.83
N GLY A 742 1.93 12.81 7.86
CA GLY A 742 2.26 11.40 7.77
C GLY A 742 1.33 10.66 6.81
N GLY A 743 1.85 9.64 6.14
CA GLY A 743 1.04 8.78 5.29
C GLY A 743 0.07 7.92 6.11
N ALA A 744 -1.09 7.59 5.55
CA ALA A 744 -1.99 6.63 6.19
C ALA A 744 -1.39 5.21 6.20
N GLY A 745 -1.75 4.39 7.19
CA GLY A 745 -1.45 2.96 7.15
C GLY A 745 -2.24 2.22 6.07
N GLY A 746 -1.85 1.00 5.76
CA GLY A 746 -2.57 0.09 4.88
C GLY A 746 -3.54 -0.81 5.65
N ALA A 747 -4.66 -1.20 5.05
CA ALA A 747 -5.63 -2.08 5.70
C ALA A 747 -5.06 -3.48 5.97
N GLY A 748 -5.53 -4.14 7.04
CA GLY A 748 -5.20 -5.53 7.31
C GLY A 748 -5.91 -6.51 6.36
N GLY A 749 -5.25 -7.61 6.03
CA GLY A 749 -5.78 -8.65 5.16
C GLY A 749 -6.84 -9.53 5.83
N ASN A 750 -7.79 -10.05 5.06
CA ASN A 750 -8.89 -10.86 5.56
C ASN A 750 -8.51 -12.36 5.67
N THR A 751 -9.12 -13.12 6.59
CA THR A 751 -8.94 -14.58 6.69
C THR A 751 -10.24 -15.31 7.09
N TYR A 752 -10.38 -16.57 6.64
CA TYR A 752 -11.48 -17.46 7.04
C TYR A 752 -11.08 -18.54 8.04
N THR A 753 -9.82 -18.63 8.44
CA THR A 753 -9.38 -19.70 9.36
C THR A 753 -8.91 -19.19 10.72
N GLN A 754 -8.43 -17.95 10.83
CA GLN A 754 -8.04 -17.34 12.12
C GLN A 754 -8.27 -15.83 12.21
N LYS A 755 -7.21 -15.09 12.58
CA LYS A 755 -7.18 -13.66 12.90
C LYS A 755 -6.94 -12.83 11.66
N GLY A 756 -7.81 -11.87 11.43
CA GLY A 756 -7.59 -10.85 10.42
C GLY A 756 -6.25 -10.15 10.64
N GLY A 757 -5.63 -9.71 9.56
CA GLY A 757 -4.39 -8.95 9.63
C GLY A 757 -4.60 -7.63 10.35
N PHE A 758 -3.58 -7.16 11.05
CA PHE A 758 -3.62 -5.83 11.68
C PHE A 758 -3.62 -4.74 10.62
N GLY A 759 -4.32 -3.63 10.89
CA GLY A 759 -4.14 -2.41 10.13
C GLY A 759 -2.77 -1.80 10.39
N GLY A 760 -2.14 -1.25 9.36
CA GLY A 760 -0.87 -0.54 9.47
C GLY A 760 -1.01 0.77 10.24
N ALA A 761 0.06 1.18 10.90
CA ALA A 761 0.10 2.45 11.61
C ALA A 761 0.19 3.62 10.63
N GLY A 762 -0.39 4.76 11.02
CA GLY A 762 -0.18 6.02 10.32
C GLY A 762 1.22 6.57 10.59
N GLY A 763 1.82 7.19 9.58
CA GLY A 763 3.11 7.85 9.68
C GLY A 763 3.06 9.11 10.53
N ALA A 764 4.20 9.51 11.09
CA ALA A 764 4.31 10.75 11.85
C ALA A 764 4.55 11.97 10.95
N ALA A 765 4.05 13.13 11.35
CA ALA A 765 4.41 14.42 10.76
C ALA A 765 5.70 14.99 11.38
N GLY A 766 6.31 15.97 10.69
CA GLY A 766 7.51 16.65 11.15
C GLY A 766 7.25 17.79 12.14
N LEU A 767 7.56 19.03 11.76
CA LEU A 767 7.36 20.21 12.61
C LEU A 767 5.91 20.71 12.53
N ILE A 768 5.39 20.81 11.31
CA ILE A 768 4.04 21.29 11.01
C ILE A 768 3.33 20.26 10.11
N GLY A 769 2.18 19.76 10.54
CA GLY A 769 1.39 18.78 9.78
C GLY A 769 0.60 17.80 10.64
N GLY A 770 -0.33 17.06 10.04
CA GLY A 770 -1.13 16.03 10.69
C GLY A 770 -0.46 14.65 10.62
N GLY A 771 -0.58 13.85 11.67
CA GLY A 771 -0.22 12.44 11.61
C GLY A 771 -1.14 11.67 10.68
N GLY A 772 -0.62 10.65 10.03
CA GLY A 772 -1.41 9.79 9.17
C GLY A 772 -2.44 8.99 9.96
N ALA A 773 -3.58 8.66 9.35
CA ALA A 773 -4.55 7.78 9.99
C ALA A 773 -4.01 6.35 10.08
N GLY A 774 -4.31 5.67 11.18
CA GLY A 774 -4.18 4.22 11.28
C GLY A 774 -5.26 3.54 10.43
N ALA A 775 -4.93 2.40 9.85
CA ALA A 775 -5.84 1.70 8.96
C ALA A 775 -6.71 0.67 9.67
N ALA A 776 -7.81 0.27 9.04
CA ALA A 776 -8.69 -0.76 9.58
C ALA A 776 -7.99 -2.13 9.63
N GLY A 777 -8.30 -2.91 10.67
CA GLY A 777 -7.93 -4.32 10.73
C GLY A 777 -8.80 -5.20 9.83
N GLY A 778 -8.26 -6.34 9.43
CA GLY A 778 -8.92 -7.30 8.55
C GLY A 778 -9.96 -8.17 9.26
N TYR A 779 -10.85 -8.78 8.47
CA TYR A 779 -11.85 -9.73 8.94
C TYR A 779 -11.23 -11.06 9.40
N GLY A 780 -11.77 -11.66 10.46
CA GLY A 780 -11.43 -13.02 10.92
C GLY A 780 -12.67 -13.87 11.27
N SER A 781 -12.72 -15.13 10.81
CA SER A 781 -13.93 -15.98 10.91
C SER A 781 -14.06 -16.79 12.21
N PHE A 782 -12.96 -17.31 12.77
CA PHE A 782 -12.98 -18.23 13.93
C PHE A 782 -12.32 -17.68 15.20
N ASP A 783 -11.36 -16.76 15.08
CA ASP A 783 -10.60 -16.16 16.20
C ASP A 783 -10.85 -14.63 16.31
N GLN A 784 -9.97 -13.91 17.00
CA GLN A 784 -9.97 -12.43 17.03
C GLN A 784 -9.80 -11.86 15.63
N SER A 785 -10.59 -10.87 15.23
CA SER A 785 -10.30 -10.11 14.01
C SER A 785 -9.09 -9.20 14.16
N GLY A 786 -8.61 -8.65 13.04
CA GLY A 786 -7.43 -7.79 13.04
C GLY A 786 -7.68 -6.50 13.81
N ASP A 787 -6.72 -6.07 14.63
CA ASP A 787 -6.83 -4.79 15.31
C ASP A 787 -6.57 -3.65 14.31
N GLY A 788 -7.19 -2.50 14.56
CA GLY A 788 -6.92 -1.29 13.82
C GLY A 788 -5.54 -0.73 14.12
N GLY A 789 -4.93 -0.12 13.11
CA GLY A 789 -3.62 0.51 13.22
C GLY A 789 -3.64 1.76 14.09
N ARG A 790 -2.51 2.08 14.70
CA ARG A 790 -2.35 3.32 15.47
C ARG A 790 -2.32 4.54 14.55
N GLY A 791 -2.95 5.63 14.96
CA GLY A 791 -2.79 6.93 14.33
C GLY A 791 -1.41 7.53 14.54
N GLY A 792 -0.85 8.15 13.50
CA GLY A 792 0.46 8.77 13.51
C GLY A 792 0.51 10.04 14.37
N ALA A 793 1.69 10.39 14.87
CA ALA A 793 1.87 11.62 15.63
C ALA A 793 1.75 12.86 14.73
N GLY A 794 1.07 13.89 15.22
CA GLY A 794 1.03 15.21 14.60
C GLY A 794 2.35 15.96 14.74
N GLY A 795 2.46 17.07 14.01
CA GLY A 795 3.64 17.92 13.99
C GLY A 795 4.05 18.39 15.39
N ARG A 796 5.36 18.40 15.64
CA ARG A 796 5.92 18.75 16.96
C ARG A 796 5.56 20.16 17.43
N TRP A 797 5.39 21.10 16.51
CA TRP A 797 5.00 22.47 16.83
C TRP A 797 3.51 22.70 16.60
N LEU A 798 3.02 22.49 15.37
CA LEU A 798 1.61 22.61 15.02
C LEU A 798 1.15 21.36 14.27
N GLY A 799 0.20 20.62 14.81
CA GLY A 799 -0.26 19.41 14.14
C GLY A 799 -1.33 18.65 14.89
N PHE A 800 -2.08 17.86 14.14
CA PHE A 800 -3.13 17.00 14.68
C PHE A 800 -2.67 15.55 14.67
N GLY A 801 -2.94 14.82 15.74
CA GLY A 801 -2.75 13.38 15.73
C GLY A 801 -3.65 12.71 14.70
N GLY A 802 -3.14 11.69 14.02
CA GLY A 802 -3.94 10.87 13.12
C GLY A 802 -4.98 10.05 13.88
N GLY A 803 -6.15 9.81 13.30
CA GLY A 803 -7.14 8.92 13.90
C GLY A 803 -6.63 7.47 13.97
N GLY A 804 -7.03 6.73 14.99
CA GLY A 804 -6.81 5.30 15.07
C GLY A 804 -7.72 4.53 14.11
N GLY A 805 -7.21 3.43 13.58
CA GLY A 805 -7.94 2.56 12.66
C GLY A 805 -9.03 1.76 13.38
N ALA A 806 -10.11 1.43 12.68
CA ALA A 806 -11.15 0.56 13.24
C ALA A 806 -10.66 -0.89 13.36
N GLY A 807 -11.12 -1.59 14.39
CA GLY A 807 -10.97 -3.03 14.51
C GLY A 807 -11.75 -3.76 13.42
N GLY A 808 -11.18 -4.87 12.95
CA GLY A 808 -11.78 -5.72 11.93
C GLY A 808 -13.04 -6.42 12.46
N PRO A 809 -14.06 -6.64 11.61
CA PRO A 809 -15.26 -7.38 11.98
C PRO A 809 -14.97 -8.89 12.05
N ALA A 810 -15.60 -9.58 13.00
CA ALA A 810 -15.48 -11.02 13.21
C ALA A 810 -16.66 -11.81 12.63
N GLY A 811 -16.41 -13.09 12.34
CA GLY A 811 -17.42 -14.05 11.92
C GLY A 811 -18.49 -14.33 12.99
N SER A 812 -19.56 -15.02 12.58
CA SER A 812 -20.72 -15.35 13.44
C SER A 812 -20.55 -16.64 14.28
N SER A 813 -19.36 -17.21 14.31
CA SER A 813 -18.99 -18.42 15.08
C SER A 813 -19.03 -18.15 16.60
N PHE A 814 -19.39 -19.14 17.44
CA PHE A 814 -19.36 -19.00 18.90
C PHE A 814 -17.93 -18.66 19.39
N GLY A 815 -17.72 -17.44 19.92
CA GLY A 815 -16.45 -17.00 20.51
C GLY A 815 -15.59 -16.07 19.64
N ALA A 816 -16.02 -15.75 18.41
CA ALA A 816 -15.30 -14.80 17.55
C ALA A 816 -15.36 -13.37 18.11
N ILE A 817 -14.20 -12.74 18.28
CA ILE A 817 -14.05 -11.42 18.91
C ILE A 817 -13.70 -10.40 17.82
N GLY A 818 -14.42 -9.27 17.80
CA GLY A 818 -14.02 -8.14 16.96
C GLY A 818 -12.61 -7.65 17.31
N GLY A 819 -11.90 -7.14 16.31
CA GLY A 819 -10.55 -6.60 16.51
C GLY A 819 -10.59 -5.35 17.39
N LEU A 820 -9.49 -5.03 18.06
CA LEU A 820 -9.40 -3.81 18.86
C LEU A 820 -9.36 -2.58 17.95
N GLY A 821 -9.95 -1.48 18.41
CA GLY A 821 -9.74 -0.17 17.79
C GLY A 821 -8.31 0.31 18.03
N GLY A 822 -7.69 0.87 17.01
CA GLY A 822 -6.34 1.43 17.10
C GLY A 822 -6.33 2.72 17.94
N PRO A 823 -5.27 3.01 18.71
CA PRO A 823 -5.17 4.27 19.43
C PRO A 823 -4.95 5.45 18.48
N GLY A 824 -5.47 6.62 18.85
CA GLY A 824 -5.21 7.86 18.14
C GLY A 824 -3.78 8.38 18.33
N GLY A 825 -3.32 9.18 17.38
CA GLY A 825 -2.03 9.84 17.43
C GLY A 825 -2.01 11.03 18.37
N ALA A 826 -0.86 11.32 18.97
CA ALA A 826 -0.68 12.52 19.81
C ALA A 826 -0.34 13.76 18.96
N ALA A 827 -0.68 14.95 19.45
CA ALA A 827 -0.22 16.23 18.91
C ALA A 827 1.02 16.75 19.66
N GLY A 828 1.74 17.70 19.06
CA GLY A 828 2.94 18.32 19.63
C GLY A 828 2.63 19.44 20.64
N TRP A 829 2.99 20.68 20.30
CA TRP A 829 2.72 21.85 21.16
C TRP A 829 1.30 22.39 20.95
N PHE A 830 0.92 22.56 19.69
CA PHE A 830 -0.38 23.09 19.28
C PHE A 830 -1.11 22.08 18.40
N GLY A 831 -2.39 21.83 18.68
CA GLY A 831 -3.26 20.96 17.87
C GLY A 831 -3.90 19.81 18.66
N GLY A 832 -4.96 19.21 18.12
CA GLY A 832 -5.73 18.16 18.78
C GLY A 832 -5.14 16.76 18.59
N GLY A 833 -5.29 15.90 19.59
CA GLY A 833 -5.01 14.48 19.45
C GLY A 833 -6.01 13.81 18.50
N GLY A 834 -5.58 12.75 17.86
CA GLY A 834 -6.44 11.95 16.99
C GLY A 834 -7.43 11.11 17.80
N ASN A 835 -8.64 10.90 17.29
CA ASN A 835 -9.59 10.01 17.95
C ASN A 835 -9.08 8.56 17.91
N GLY A 836 -9.44 7.77 18.92
CA GLY A 836 -9.28 6.32 18.89
C GLY A 836 -10.23 5.67 17.88
N GLY A 837 -9.81 4.55 17.33
CA GLY A 837 -10.62 3.74 16.43
C GLY A 837 -11.70 2.97 17.17
N ASN A 838 -12.81 2.68 16.49
CA ASN A 838 -13.86 1.82 17.05
C ASN A 838 -13.41 0.35 17.10
N GLY A 839 -13.92 -0.40 18.07
CA GLY A 839 -13.81 -1.84 18.13
C GLY A 839 -14.53 -2.52 16.96
N GLY A 840 -14.04 -3.69 16.59
CA GLY A 840 -14.67 -4.54 15.59
C GLY A 840 -15.96 -5.17 16.12
N THR A 841 -16.91 -5.44 15.22
CA THR A 841 -18.16 -6.15 15.55
C THR A 841 -17.91 -7.65 15.62
N GLY A 842 -18.54 -8.38 16.55
CA GLY A 842 -18.42 -9.84 16.67
C GLY A 842 -19.36 -10.41 17.74
N SER A 843 -19.22 -11.70 18.08
CA SER A 843 -19.95 -12.30 19.22
C SER A 843 -19.55 -11.67 20.56
N SER A 844 -18.31 -11.18 20.63
CA SER A 844 -17.86 -10.14 21.56
C SER A 844 -17.25 -9.01 20.75
N THR A 845 -17.56 -7.77 21.13
CA THR A 845 -17.04 -6.59 20.44
C THR A 845 -15.60 -6.31 20.86
N GLY A 846 -14.82 -5.74 19.95
CA GLY A 846 -13.47 -5.30 20.26
C GLY A 846 -13.48 -4.15 21.26
N LEU A 847 -12.39 -3.95 22.01
CA LEU A 847 -12.28 -2.72 22.81
C LEU A 847 -12.06 -1.52 21.90
N ALA A 848 -12.58 -0.39 22.33
CA ALA A 848 -12.28 0.91 21.75
C ALA A 848 -10.78 1.23 21.82
N GLY A 849 -10.28 1.88 20.78
CA GLY A 849 -8.97 2.53 20.84
C GLY A 849 -9.04 3.79 21.70
N ILE A 850 -7.97 4.09 22.42
CA ILE A 850 -7.87 5.33 23.20
C ILE A 850 -7.62 6.53 22.28
N GLY A 851 -8.20 7.68 22.64
CA GLY A 851 -7.89 8.96 22.02
C GLY A 851 -6.44 9.37 22.27
N GLY A 852 -5.80 9.98 21.27
CA GLY A 852 -4.45 10.50 21.38
C GLY A 852 -4.38 11.79 22.19
N ALA A 853 -3.24 12.06 22.82
CA ALA A 853 -3.04 13.27 23.61
C ALA A 853 -3.12 14.55 22.74
N GLY A 854 -3.78 15.58 23.28
CA GLY A 854 -3.78 16.93 22.71
C GLY A 854 -2.44 17.64 22.89
N GLY A 855 -2.28 18.77 22.20
CA GLY A 855 -1.07 19.58 22.27
C GLY A 855 -0.76 20.08 23.68
N THR A 856 0.52 20.00 24.07
CA THR A 856 1.00 20.34 25.42
C THR A 856 0.77 21.81 25.83
N VAL A 857 0.59 22.72 24.86
CA VAL A 857 0.29 24.14 25.10
C VAL A 857 -1.18 24.44 24.81
N PHE A 858 -1.71 23.94 23.69
CA PHE A 858 -3.12 24.13 23.31
C PHE A 858 -3.59 23.01 22.39
N GLY A 859 -4.61 22.27 22.81
CA GLY A 859 -5.20 21.19 22.01
C GLY A 859 -6.07 20.26 22.85
N GLN A 860 -7.13 19.71 22.24
CA GLN A 860 -7.98 18.73 22.90
C GLN A 860 -7.43 17.32 22.72
N THR A 861 -7.49 16.48 23.75
CA THR A 861 -7.28 15.03 23.62
C THR A 861 -8.35 14.47 22.68
N GLY A 862 -7.95 13.54 21.82
CA GLY A 862 -8.88 12.83 20.96
C GLY A 862 -9.93 12.08 21.78
N LEU A 863 -11.09 11.83 21.18
CA LEU A 863 -12.10 10.99 21.79
C LEU A 863 -11.68 9.52 21.73
N ASP A 864 -11.99 8.75 22.75
CA ASP A 864 -11.91 7.30 22.67
C ASP A 864 -12.89 6.78 21.61
N GLY A 865 -12.54 5.66 20.99
CA GLY A 865 -13.45 4.94 20.12
C GLY A 865 -14.64 4.37 20.89
N LEU A 866 -15.55 3.74 20.15
CA LEU A 866 -16.63 2.95 20.74
C LEU A 866 -16.28 1.46 20.69
N PRO A 867 -16.66 0.66 21.71
CA PRO A 867 -16.48 -0.79 21.69
C PRO A 867 -17.34 -1.46 20.63
#